data_AF-A0A4S3J157-F1
#
_entry.id   AF-A0A4S3J157-F1
#
_cell.length_a   1.000
_cell.length_b   1.000
_cell.length_c   1.000
_cell.angle_alpha   90.00
_cell.angle_beta   90.00
_cell.angle_gamma   90.00
#
_symmetry.space_group_name_H-M   'P 1'
#
loop_
_entity.id
_entity.type
_entity.pdbx_description
1 polymer ?
#
loop_
_entity_poly.entity_id
_entity_poly.type
_entity_poly.pdbx_seq_one_letter_code
_entity_poly.pdbx_strand_id
1 'polypeptide(L)'
;MLPPEAILEAFIPGYGPFAHFVSLFFQIDISSYIIVLAASMCFWTFAAPALWDRFQRFFLIFASSAEIRYHDDLYNDIMRWISMQRDLSQTQRFVASTRVNFVSLWDEDNGEKDLSEEDQLRFENDPRDFWTKRKYLDKLRTIRCTPAPLDMHYLTYKGCWIVFCRRPYKDVGSPWLANMERLYFYAAPWRKHVLKGLLDDIQRASIEHDSDHIVIKRALKLKGDFQWTRVSSKKPRPLSTIVIDPEWKKSFSKDVQDYLHPRTRHWYQSRGLPCRRGYLFYGAPGTGKSSLCFGIASLVQLDIFMVSLSANGLDENSLALLFQTLPPRCIVLFEDVDQAGIPNRGTDNLPQMHDETVSDENSIVESHHERPSGVTLSAFLNIIDGVSAQEGRILIMTTNHIERLDEALLRPGRVDMKVPFNHADRLAIQEHFLAFYLKPTDTLVMGTPTPDGSIRPLSTPVYSEWALKDIVDLAVSFANQVPPDQYTAAAIQNYLLQYRNDPVSAVRNVTGWLFDLNCETDLSAFRIAESPHQFKFHGTIYSVRVSGYIFSWQDEDNNEAVDSEKPRLLLLQRASCDTNPGYWEVAGGGVEKQDQKPRTALEREVREETGLQLSRVTHPLPIRIWTQLKEGKWHKYVGLPYIIEVEASKPRTNSQQHQAFAWVTEAEVLDGKYQMFGNHKETILKAFAVIKRGSV
;
A
#
# COMPACT_ATOMS: atom_id res chain seq x y z
N MET A 1 -14.15 27.38 -77.67
CA MET A 1 -13.50 27.88 -76.44
C MET A 1 -13.73 29.38 -76.40
N LEU A 2 -14.25 29.92 -75.31
CA LEU A 2 -14.33 31.37 -75.12
C LEU A 2 -12.92 31.96 -75.12
N PRO A 3 -12.70 33.15 -75.70
CA PRO A 3 -11.38 33.77 -75.70
C PRO A 3 -10.92 34.05 -74.25
N PRO A 4 -9.61 33.92 -73.95
CA PRO A 4 -9.04 34.14 -72.61
C PRO A 4 -9.54 35.41 -71.91
N GLU A 5 -9.63 36.49 -72.67
CA GLU A 5 -10.07 37.81 -72.21
C GLU A 5 -11.53 37.81 -71.74
N ALA A 6 -12.43 37.10 -72.43
CA ALA A 6 -13.84 37.03 -72.06
C ALA A 6 -14.06 36.21 -70.78
N ILE A 7 -13.19 35.22 -70.52
CA ILE A 7 -13.23 34.44 -69.29
C ILE A 7 -12.76 35.31 -68.12
N LEU A 8 -11.65 36.04 -68.28
CA LEU A 8 -11.09 36.88 -67.21
C LEU A 8 -11.95 38.13 -66.91
N GLU A 9 -12.61 38.72 -67.91
CA GLU A 9 -13.55 39.84 -67.71
C GLU A 9 -14.75 39.45 -66.85
N ALA A 10 -15.19 38.19 -66.94
CA ALA A 10 -16.29 37.67 -66.11
C ALA A 10 -15.89 37.49 -64.64
N PHE A 11 -14.60 37.26 -64.36
CA PHE A 11 -14.08 37.11 -62.99
C PHE A 11 -13.55 38.42 -62.39
N ILE A 12 -13.03 39.32 -63.23
CA ILE A 12 -12.45 40.61 -62.83
C ILE A 12 -13.07 41.68 -63.74
N PRO A 13 -14.14 42.36 -63.30
CA PRO A 13 -14.80 43.40 -64.09
C PRO A 13 -13.82 44.55 -64.41
N GLY A 14 -13.67 44.92 -65.68
CA GLY A 14 -12.75 45.96 -66.13
C GLY A 14 -11.33 45.48 -66.47
N TYR A 15 -11.12 44.18 -66.64
CA TYR A 15 -9.85 43.57 -67.02
C TYR A 15 -9.50 43.80 -68.51
N GLY A 16 -10.49 43.82 -69.40
CA GLY A 16 -10.33 43.98 -70.85
C GLY A 16 -9.60 45.25 -71.27
N PRO A 17 -9.96 46.45 -70.74
CA PRO A 17 -9.23 47.69 -71.02
C PRO A 17 -7.76 47.63 -70.59
N PHE A 18 -7.48 46.99 -69.45
CA PHE A 18 -6.12 46.83 -68.92
C PHE A 18 -5.29 45.83 -69.75
N ALA A 19 -5.86 44.68 -70.10
CA ALA A 19 -5.22 43.69 -70.95
C ALA A 19 -4.88 44.27 -72.34
N HIS A 20 -5.78 45.07 -72.92
CA HIS A 20 -5.56 45.73 -74.20
C HIS A 20 -4.42 46.77 -74.15
N PHE A 21 -4.36 47.58 -73.07
CA PHE A 21 -3.28 48.54 -72.85
C PHE A 21 -1.91 47.86 -72.73
N VAL A 22 -1.82 46.77 -71.96
CA VAL A 22 -0.57 46.02 -71.76
C VAL A 22 -0.12 45.32 -73.04
N SER A 23 -1.06 44.74 -73.80
CA SER A 23 -0.78 44.12 -75.09
C SER A 23 -0.25 45.12 -76.13
N LEU A 24 -0.82 46.33 -76.19
CA LEU A 24 -0.39 47.40 -77.11
C LEU A 24 1.02 47.93 -76.78
N PHE A 25 1.36 48.08 -75.50
CA PHE A 25 2.63 48.69 -75.09
C PHE A 25 3.79 47.70 -75.03
N PHE A 26 3.55 46.44 -74.61
CA PHE A 26 4.59 45.44 -74.38
C PHE A 26 4.57 44.29 -75.39
N GLN A 27 3.59 44.21 -76.30
CA GLN A 27 3.41 43.11 -77.27
C GLN A 27 3.31 41.71 -76.62
N ILE A 28 2.84 41.63 -75.38
CA ILE A 28 2.67 40.38 -74.63
C ILE A 28 1.18 40.16 -74.33
N ASP A 29 0.65 38.98 -74.72
CA ASP A 29 -0.71 38.57 -74.39
C ASP A 29 -0.80 38.09 -72.93
N ILE A 30 -0.95 39.04 -72.00
CA ILE A 30 -0.96 38.77 -70.55
C ILE A 30 -2.13 37.88 -70.11
N SER A 31 -3.23 37.87 -70.87
CA SER A 31 -4.43 37.09 -70.57
C SER A 31 -4.16 35.59 -70.64
N SER A 32 -3.41 35.16 -71.65
CA SER A 32 -2.99 33.76 -71.79
C SER A 32 -2.08 33.31 -70.64
N TYR A 33 -1.12 34.15 -70.21
CA TYR A 33 -0.22 33.84 -69.10
C TYR A 33 -0.93 33.79 -67.76
N ILE A 34 -1.90 34.67 -67.50
CA ILE A 34 -2.69 34.66 -66.26
C ILE A 34 -3.54 33.40 -66.17
N ILE A 35 -4.16 32.97 -67.27
CA ILE A 35 -4.92 31.70 -67.28
C ILE A 35 -4.00 30.50 -67.06
N VAL A 36 -2.83 30.45 -67.69
CA VAL A 36 -1.85 29.37 -67.47
C VAL A 36 -1.33 29.37 -66.03
N LEU A 37 -1.07 30.54 -65.45
CA LEU A 37 -0.65 30.67 -64.06
C LEU A 37 -1.77 30.24 -63.09
N ALA A 38 -3.02 30.66 -63.33
CA ALA A 38 -4.18 30.26 -62.54
C ALA A 38 -4.45 28.75 -62.66
N ALA A 39 -4.33 28.18 -63.87
CA ALA A 39 -4.47 26.74 -64.11
C ALA A 39 -3.34 25.95 -63.45
N SER A 40 -2.09 26.44 -63.53
CA SER A 40 -0.93 25.86 -62.84
C SER A 40 -1.11 25.92 -61.32
N MET A 41 -1.55 27.06 -60.79
CA MET A 41 -1.84 27.22 -59.37
C MET A 41 -2.93 26.26 -58.93
N CYS A 42 -4.07 26.19 -59.63
CA CYS A 42 -5.13 25.21 -59.38
C CYS A 42 -4.64 23.76 -59.48
N PHE A 43 -3.78 23.45 -60.45
CA PHE A 43 -3.19 22.12 -60.57
C PHE A 43 -2.34 21.78 -59.35
N TRP A 44 -1.42 22.66 -58.96
CA TRP A 44 -0.53 22.43 -57.82
C TRP A 44 -1.25 22.45 -56.47
N THR A 45 -2.32 23.23 -56.31
CA THR A 45 -3.08 23.30 -55.06
C THR A 45 -4.10 22.18 -54.90
N PHE A 46 -4.77 21.74 -55.98
CA PHE A 46 -5.88 20.79 -55.89
C PHE A 46 -5.59 19.45 -56.58
N ALA A 47 -5.08 19.45 -57.80
CA ALA A 47 -4.92 18.22 -58.59
C ALA A 47 -3.66 17.43 -58.20
N ALA A 48 -2.52 18.09 -58.02
CA ALA A 48 -1.24 17.46 -57.70
C ALA A 48 -1.28 16.73 -56.35
N PRO A 49 -1.83 17.28 -55.25
CA PRO A 49 -1.96 16.54 -54.00
C PRO A 49 -2.88 15.31 -54.13
N ALA A 50 -3.98 15.44 -54.87
CA ALA A 50 -4.90 14.32 -55.09
C ALA A 50 -4.28 13.21 -55.94
N LEU A 51 -3.52 13.57 -56.98
CA LEU A 51 -2.76 12.61 -57.80
C LEU A 51 -1.66 11.94 -56.99
N TRP A 52 -0.93 12.71 -56.15
CA TRP A 52 0.11 12.19 -55.28
C TRP A 52 -0.43 11.21 -54.23
N ASP A 53 -1.55 11.54 -53.58
CA ASP A 53 -2.22 10.66 -52.62
C ASP A 53 -2.74 9.37 -53.29
N ARG A 54 -3.30 9.47 -54.51
CA ARG A 54 -3.66 8.28 -55.32
C ARG A 54 -2.44 7.43 -55.68
N PHE A 55 -1.35 8.07 -56.08
CA PHE A 55 -0.09 7.40 -56.41
C PHE A 55 0.47 6.66 -55.19
N GLN A 56 0.59 7.32 -54.04
CA GLN A 56 1.05 6.70 -52.80
C GLN A 56 0.15 5.50 -52.41
N ARG A 57 -1.17 5.66 -52.45
CA ARG A 57 -2.11 4.56 -52.17
C ARG A 57 -1.96 3.39 -53.13
N PHE A 58 -1.68 3.63 -54.40
CA PHE A 58 -1.40 2.57 -55.36
C PHE A 58 -0.16 1.76 -54.96
N PHE A 59 0.92 2.39 -54.53
CA PHE A 59 2.11 1.69 -54.04
C PHE A 59 1.85 0.89 -52.75
N LEU A 60 0.98 1.39 -51.86
CA LEU A 60 0.59 0.66 -50.64
C LEU A 60 -0.16 -0.63 -50.92
N ILE A 61 -0.82 -0.78 -52.08
CA ILE A 61 -1.47 -2.03 -52.49
C ILE A 61 -0.43 -3.15 -52.64
N PHE A 62 0.76 -2.81 -53.14
CA PHE A 62 1.86 -3.76 -53.29
C PHE A 62 2.72 -3.89 -52.03
N ALA A 63 2.54 -3.02 -51.04
CA ALA A 63 3.31 -3.05 -49.81
C ALA A 63 2.90 -4.26 -48.94
N SER A 64 3.88 -4.81 -48.22
CA SER A 64 3.56 -5.69 -47.09
C SER A 64 2.99 -4.84 -45.97
N SER A 65 1.88 -5.25 -45.37
CA SER A 65 1.23 -4.54 -44.27
C SER A 65 1.12 -5.41 -43.00
N ALA A 66 1.16 -4.75 -41.85
CA ALA A 66 0.80 -5.31 -40.55
C ALA A 66 -0.29 -4.43 -39.94
N GLU A 67 -1.45 -5.04 -39.63
CA GLU A 67 -2.59 -4.38 -38.97
C GLU A 67 -2.61 -4.75 -37.49
N ILE A 68 -2.70 -3.76 -36.62
CA ILE A 68 -2.86 -3.93 -35.17
C ILE A 68 -4.22 -3.40 -34.76
N ARG A 69 -4.96 -4.25 -34.03
CA ARG A 69 -6.31 -3.97 -33.57
C ARG A 69 -6.26 -3.28 -32.22
N TYR A 70 -7.18 -2.34 -32.00
CA TYR A 70 -7.33 -1.60 -30.75
C TYR A 70 -7.46 -2.46 -29.49
N HIS A 71 -8.09 -3.63 -29.59
CA HIS A 71 -8.33 -4.52 -28.45
C HIS A 71 -7.11 -5.36 -28.05
N ASP A 72 -6.02 -5.30 -28.80
CA ASP A 72 -4.80 -6.04 -28.53
C ASP A 72 -3.93 -5.26 -27.55
N ASP A 73 -3.28 -5.94 -26.59
CA ASP A 73 -2.33 -5.31 -25.67
C ASP A 73 -1.19 -4.62 -26.44
N LEU A 74 -0.80 -5.20 -27.59
CA LEU A 74 0.23 -4.67 -28.49
C LEU A 74 -0.11 -3.26 -29.02
N TYR A 75 -1.39 -2.90 -29.11
CA TYR A 75 -1.79 -1.54 -29.53
C TYR A 75 -1.21 -0.48 -28.60
N ASN A 76 -1.30 -0.73 -27.28
CA ASN A 76 -0.84 0.22 -26.27
C ASN A 76 0.69 0.33 -26.27
N ASP A 77 1.38 -0.81 -26.40
CA ASP A 77 2.84 -0.88 -26.52
C ASP A 77 3.33 -0.09 -27.73
N ILE A 78 2.68 -0.26 -28.88
CA ILE A 78 3.00 0.47 -30.10
C ILE A 78 2.73 1.96 -29.92
N MET A 79 1.59 2.36 -29.39
CA MET A 79 1.27 3.78 -29.19
C MET A 79 2.25 4.46 -28.23
N ARG A 80 2.69 3.74 -27.18
CA ARG A 80 3.74 4.19 -26.26
C ARG A 80 5.07 4.34 -26.99
N TRP A 81 5.50 3.32 -27.73
CA TRP A 81 6.74 3.34 -28.51
C TRP A 81 6.75 4.47 -29.54
N ILE A 82 5.66 4.64 -30.29
CA ILE A 82 5.49 5.71 -31.28
C ILE A 82 5.68 7.10 -30.65
N SER A 83 5.12 7.31 -29.45
CA SER A 83 5.27 8.59 -28.74
C SER A 83 6.72 8.92 -28.35
N MET A 84 7.59 7.91 -28.27
CA MET A 84 9.00 8.06 -27.93
C MET A 84 9.90 8.18 -29.19
N GLN A 85 9.41 7.77 -30.36
CA GLN A 85 10.18 7.82 -31.59
C GLN A 85 10.26 9.24 -32.15
N ARG A 86 11.49 9.74 -32.35
CA ARG A 86 11.73 11.10 -32.86
C ARG A 86 11.05 11.36 -34.20
N ASP A 87 11.22 10.45 -35.16
CA ASP A 87 10.66 10.54 -36.52
C ASP A 87 9.14 10.70 -36.52
N LEU A 88 8.45 10.08 -35.57
CA LEU A 88 6.98 10.06 -35.47
C LEU A 88 6.43 11.12 -34.51
N SER A 89 7.18 11.50 -33.48
CA SER A 89 6.77 12.54 -32.54
C SER A 89 6.85 13.96 -33.11
N GLN A 90 7.70 14.18 -34.12
CA GLN A 90 7.96 15.50 -34.72
C GLN A 90 7.20 15.72 -36.04
N THR A 91 6.13 14.96 -36.28
CA THR A 91 5.33 15.10 -37.50
C THR A 91 4.60 16.46 -37.52
N GLN A 92 4.43 17.04 -38.72
CA GLN A 92 3.74 18.33 -38.88
C GLN A 92 2.31 18.33 -38.33
N ARG A 93 1.66 17.16 -38.38
CA ARG A 93 0.35 16.92 -37.79
C ARG A 93 0.46 15.82 -36.74
N PHE A 94 0.07 16.15 -35.52
CA PHE A 94 0.11 15.26 -34.38
C PHE A 94 -1.13 15.43 -33.50
N VAL A 95 -1.47 14.36 -32.78
CA VAL A 95 -2.45 14.35 -31.70
C VAL A 95 -1.68 14.42 -30.39
N ALA A 96 -1.90 15.49 -29.64
CA ALA A 96 -1.44 15.59 -28.27
C ALA A 96 -2.43 14.87 -27.35
N SER A 97 -1.94 13.92 -26.55
CA SER A 97 -2.73 13.28 -25.51
C SER A 97 -1.98 13.27 -24.18
N THR A 98 -2.72 13.45 -23.09
CA THR A 98 -2.21 13.24 -21.73
C THR A 98 -2.34 11.78 -21.27
N ARG A 99 -2.99 10.93 -22.09
CA ARG A 99 -3.19 9.50 -21.83
C ARG A 99 -2.91 8.71 -23.10
N VAL A 100 -1.99 7.74 -23.04
CA VAL A 100 -1.81 6.79 -24.14
C VAL A 100 -2.92 5.74 -24.14
N ASN A 101 -3.41 5.40 -22.94
CA ASN A 101 -4.41 4.37 -22.72
C ASN A 101 -5.80 4.98 -22.46
N PHE A 102 -6.79 4.48 -23.20
CA PHE A 102 -8.20 4.79 -22.99
C PHE A 102 -8.88 3.79 -22.04
N VAL A 103 -8.31 2.58 -21.89
CA VAL A 103 -8.85 1.48 -21.07
C VAL A 103 -8.23 1.43 -19.67
N SER A 104 -6.92 1.72 -19.54
CA SER A 104 -6.27 1.81 -18.24
C SER A 104 -6.41 3.24 -17.68
N LEU A 105 -7.38 3.42 -16.80
CA LEU A 105 -7.57 4.65 -16.02
C LEU A 105 -6.41 4.91 -15.04
N TRP A 106 -5.53 3.93 -14.84
CA TRP A 106 -4.54 3.84 -13.76
C TRP A 106 -3.11 3.59 -14.25
N ASP A 107 -2.85 3.81 -15.54
CA ASP A 107 -1.48 3.80 -16.07
C ASP A 107 -0.83 5.16 -15.76
N GLU A 108 -0.66 5.43 -14.47
CA GLU A 108 0.21 6.49 -14.01
C GLU A 108 1.65 6.05 -14.26
N ASP A 109 2.09 6.19 -15.51
CA ASP A 109 3.51 6.25 -15.90
C ASP A 109 4.18 7.53 -15.35
N ASN A 110 3.53 8.21 -14.40
CA ASN A 110 4.20 8.97 -13.38
C ASN A 110 4.88 7.94 -12.46
N GLY A 111 5.90 7.25 -12.97
CA GLY A 111 6.91 6.70 -12.08
C GLY A 111 7.23 7.84 -11.11
N GLU A 112 7.11 7.59 -9.81
CA GLU A 112 7.80 8.39 -8.83
C GLU A 112 9.26 8.38 -9.27
N LYS A 113 9.64 9.37 -10.08
CA LYS A 113 11.04 9.66 -10.34
C LYS A 113 11.58 9.92 -8.95
N ASP A 114 12.47 9.04 -8.52
CA ASP A 114 13.09 9.14 -7.21
C ASP A 114 13.54 10.59 -7.02
N LEU A 115 13.16 11.20 -5.90
CA LEU A 115 13.39 12.62 -5.65
C LEU A 115 14.89 12.91 -5.81
N SER A 116 15.23 13.83 -6.70
CA SER A 116 16.63 14.25 -6.87
C SER A 116 17.16 14.85 -5.58
N GLU A 117 18.47 14.86 -5.40
CA GLU A 117 19.11 15.53 -4.26
C GLU A 117 18.71 17.01 -4.19
N GLU A 118 18.50 17.68 -5.33
CA GLU A 118 17.99 19.05 -5.39
C GLU A 118 16.56 19.20 -4.84
N ASP A 119 15.70 18.22 -5.11
CA ASP A 119 14.32 18.21 -4.62
C ASP A 119 14.28 17.96 -3.10
N GLN A 120 15.17 17.11 -2.58
CA GLN A 120 15.35 16.90 -1.14
C GLN A 120 15.84 18.17 -0.44
N LEU A 121 16.88 18.81 -0.99
CA LEU A 121 17.44 20.05 -0.45
C LEU A 121 16.42 21.21 -0.52
N ARG A 122 15.58 21.25 -1.56
CA ARG A 122 14.47 22.20 -1.64
C ARG A 122 13.43 21.97 -0.55
N PHE A 123 13.08 20.72 -0.28
CA PHE A 123 12.16 20.38 0.81
C PHE A 123 12.72 20.76 2.18
N GLU A 124 14.01 20.53 2.43
CA GLU A 124 14.69 20.92 3.68
C GLU A 124 14.72 22.44 3.87
N ASN A 125 14.89 23.22 2.78
CA ASN A 125 14.94 24.68 2.84
C ASN A 125 13.55 25.34 2.93
N ASP A 126 12.60 24.94 2.08
CA ASP A 126 11.21 25.44 2.09
C ASP A 126 10.23 24.32 1.67
N PRO A 127 9.60 23.65 2.65
CA PRO A 127 8.60 22.62 2.38
C PRO A 127 7.40 23.14 1.56
N ARG A 128 7.00 24.41 1.74
CA ARG A 128 5.83 24.96 1.06
C ARG A 128 6.14 25.24 -0.41
N ASP A 129 7.33 25.75 -0.73
CA ASP A 129 7.79 25.87 -2.13
C ASP A 129 7.84 24.50 -2.80
N PHE A 130 8.45 23.51 -2.13
CA PHE A 130 8.52 22.14 -2.62
C PHE A 130 7.12 21.60 -2.98
N TRP A 131 6.15 21.66 -2.06
CA TRP A 131 4.80 21.16 -2.32
C TRP A 131 4.05 21.99 -3.36
N THR A 132 4.27 23.30 -3.43
CA THR A 132 3.63 24.16 -4.43
C THR A 132 4.12 23.83 -5.82
N LYS A 133 5.44 23.65 -5.98
CA LYS A 133 6.06 23.19 -7.22
C LYS A 133 5.63 21.77 -7.57
N ARG A 134 5.58 20.87 -6.59
CA ARG A 134 5.15 19.48 -6.83
C ARG A 134 3.69 19.41 -7.26
N LYS A 135 2.79 20.13 -6.59
CA LYS A 135 1.38 20.26 -7.00
C LYS A 135 1.22 20.82 -8.41
N TYR A 136 2.09 21.76 -8.81
CA TYR A 136 2.12 22.27 -10.18
C TYR A 136 2.60 21.19 -11.16
N LEU A 137 3.67 20.48 -10.84
CA LEU A 137 4.21 19.38 -11.66
C LEU A 137 3.25 18.19 -11.78
N ASP A 138 2.56 17.78 -10.70
CA ASP A 138 1.58 16.68 -10.73
C ASP A 138 0.35 17.04 -11.59
N LYS A 139 0.01 18.33 -11.68
CA LYS A 139 -1.01 18.84 -12.61
C LYS A 139 -0.53 18.83 -14.06
N LEU A 140 0.78 18.99 -14.28
CA LEU A 140 1.41 18.86 -15.59
C LEU A 140 1.55 17.38 -15.95
N ARG A 141 0.46 16.81 -16.46
CA ARG A 141 0.53 15.47 -17.08
C ARG A 141 1.49 15.49 -18.25
N THR A 142 2.30 14.44 -18.39
CA THR A 142 3.18 14.26 -19.54
C THR A 142 2.34 14.26 -20.82
N ILE A 143 2.48 15.31 -21.63
CA ILE A 143 1.85 15.40 -22.95
C ILE A 143 2.66 14.54 -23.90
N ARG A 144 2.02 13.53 -24.49
CA ARG A 144 2.61 12.68 -25.52
C ARG A 144 2.03 13.06 -26.87
N CYS A 145 2.91 13.31 -27.81
CA CYS A 145 2.54 13.58 -29.19
C CYS A 145 2.58 12.28 -29.97
N THR A 146 1.49 11.97 -30.66
CA THR A 146 1.38 10.83 -31.56
C THR A 146 1.01 11.32 -32.95
N PRO A 147 1.43 10.66 -34.04
CA PRO A 147 1.12 11.11 -35.39
C PRO A 147 -0.38 11.21 -35.65
N ALA A 148 -0.83 12.21 -36.43
CA ALA A 148 -2.26 12.41 -36.72
C ALA A 148 -2.90 11.23 -37.47
N PRO A 149 -4.19 10.93 -37.24
CA PRO A 149 -4.91 9.90 -37.97
C PRO A 149 -5.12 10.28 -39.44
N LEU A 150 -5.35 9.27 -40.28
CA LEU A 150 -5.57 9.33 -41.74
C LEU A 150 -4.34 9.74 -42.58
N ASP A 151 -3.36 10.42 -41.99
CA ASP A 151 -2.11 10.77 -42.66
C ASP A 151 -1.11 9.60 -42.68
N MET A 152 -0.24 9.59 -43.70
CA MET A 152 0.85 8.62 -43.85
C MET A 152 2.13 9.22 -43.26
N HIS A 153 2.70 8.54 -42.27
CA HIS A 153 3.91 8.97 -41.57
C HIS A 153 5.06 8.05 -41.92
N TYR A 154 6.26 8.59 -42.10
CA TYR A 154 7.43 7.83 -42.53
C TYR A 154 8.40 7.71 -41.38
N LEU A 155 8.94 6.51 -41.18
CA LEU A 155 9.98 6.24 -40.20
C LEU A 155 11.05 5.37 -40.83
N THR A 156 12.27 5.48 -40.31
CA THR A 156 13.38 4.62 -40.73
C THR A 156 13.65 3.56 -39.67
N TYR A 157 13.71 2.29 -40.07
CA TYR A 157 13.99 1.17 -39.17
C TYR A 157 14.90 0.16 -39.85
N LYS A 158 16.06 -0.13 -39.22
CA LYS A 158 17.13 -0.99 -39.77
C LYS A 158 17.45 -0.65 -41.24
N GLY A 159 17.57 0.66 -41.54
CA GLY A 159 17.86 1.18 -42.89
C GLY A 159 16.72 1.05 -43.92
N CYS A 160 15.51 0.69 -43.48
CA CYS A 160 14.33 0.56 -44.33
C CYS A 160 13.32 1.67 -44.05
N TRP A 161 12.69 2.20 -45.10
CA TRP A 161 11.53 3.06 -44.96
C TRP A 161 10.29 2.22 -44.60
N ILE A 162 9.65 2.59 -43.49
CA ILE A 162 8.38 2.03 -43.05
C ILE A 162 7.38 3.18 -43.04
N VAL A 163 6.18 2.91 -43.54
CA VAL A 163 5.08 3.87 -43.51
C VAL A 163 4.10 3.45 -42.42
N PHE A 164 3.80 4.37 -41.52
CA PHE A 164 2.84 4.20 -40.44
C PHE A 164 1.56 5.00 -40.73
N CYS A 165 0.40 4.40 -40.49
CA CYS A 165 -0.89 5.05 -40.69
C CYS A 165 -1.89 4.61 -39.61
N ARG A 166 -2.65 5.57 -39.07
CA ARG A 166 -3.75 5.31 -38.13
C ARG A 166 -5.07 5.52 -38.85
N ARG A 167 -5.99 4.55 -38.77
CA ARG A 167 -7.31 4.66 -39.42
C ARG A 167 -8.44 4.48 -38.41
N PRO A 168 -9.44 5.37 -38.37
CA PRO A 168 -10.62 5.19 -37.54
C PRO A 168 -11.47 4.01 -38.05
N TYR A 169 -12.22 3.38 -37.15
CA TYR A 169 -13.25 2.42 -37.53
C TYR A 169 -14.38 3.14 -38.28
N LYS A 170 -14.69 2.69 -39.50
CA LYS A 170 -15.65 3.36 -40.40
C LYS A 170 -17.13 3.06 -40.13
N ASP A 171 -17.45 1.98 -39.41
CA ASP A 171 -18.80 1.38 -39.41
C ASP A 171 -19.44 1.22 -38.02
N VAL A 172 -19.34 2.20 -37.12
CA VAL A 172 -19.99 2.06 -35.82
C VAL A 172 -20.83 3.26 -35.44
N GLY A 173 -22.16 3.06 -35.45
CA GLY A 173 -23.17 4.06 -35.07
C GLY A 173 -23.19 4.44 -33.58
N SER A 174 -22.14 4.12 -32.82
CA SER A 174 -22.00 4.50 -31.42
C SER A 174 -20.85 5.50 -31.24
N PRO A 175 -21.11 6.68 -30.62
CA PRO A 175 -20.10 7.73 -30.38
C PRO A 175 -18.84 7.26 -29.64
N TRP A 176 -18.93 6.16 -28.88
CA TRP A 176 -17.82 5.55 -28.16
C TRP A 176 -16.85 4.77 -29.06
N LEU A 177 -17.32 4.13 -30.14
CA LEU A 177 -16.48 3.39 -31.07
C LEU A 177 -15.87 4.28 -32.16
N ALA A 178 -16.37 5.49 -32.33
CA ALA A 178 -15.82 6.48 -33.27
C ALA A 178 -14.35 6.87 -32.96
N ASN A 179 -13.93 6.75 -31.70
CA ASN A 179 -12.56 7.04 -31.26
C ASN A 179 -11.62 5.83 -31.34
N MET A 180 -12.10 4.68 -31.81
CA MET A 180 -11.25 3.49 -31.97
C MET A 180 -10.52 3.55 -33.30
N GLU A 181 -9.23 3.24 -33.26
CA GLU A 181 -8.35 3.30 -34.42
C GLU A 181 -7.63 1.96 -34.63
N ARG A 182 -7.28 1.70 -35.89
CA ARG A 182 -6.42 0.60 -36.30
C ARG A 182 -5.08 1.17 -36.71
N LEU A 183 -4.01 0.48 -36.32
CA LEU A 183 -2.65 0.87 -36.68
C LEU A 183 -2.19 0.02 -37.85
N TYR A 184 -1.58 0.66 -38.85
CA TYR A 184 -0.99 -0.02 -39.99
C TYR A 184 0.48 0.36 -40.13
N PHE A 185 1.33 -0.66 -40.25
CA PHE A 185 2.70 -0.50 -40.72
C PHE A 185 2.84 -1.11 -42.11
N TYR A 186 3.44 -0.35 -43.02
CA TYR A 186 3.70 -0.75 -44.39
C TYR A 186 5.21 -0.78 -44.64
N ALA A 187 5.68 -1.84 -45.28
CA ALA A 187 7.05 -1.96 -45.76
C ALA A 187 7.06 -2.41 -47.22
N ALA A 188 8.22 -2.27 -47.88
CA ALA A 188 8.41 -2.80 -49.23
C ALA A 188 8.01 -4.29 -49.30
N PRO A 189 7.39 -4.76 -50.39
CA PRO A 189 6.80 -6.10 -50.50
C PRO A 189 7.76 -7.24 -50.10
N TRP A 190 9.04 -7.15 -50.50
CA TRP A 190 10.09 -8.12 -50.21
C TRP A 190 10.70 -8.02 -48.80
N ARG A 191 10.28 -7.05 -47.99
CA ARG A 191 10.81 -6.80 -46.62
C ARG A 191 9.80 -7.08 -45.51
N LYS A 192 8.87 -8.02 -45.70
CA LYS A 192 7.90 -8.43 -44.65
C LYS A 192 8.56 -8.82 -43.32
N HIS A 193 9.75 -9.42 -43.36
CA HIS A 193 10.51 -9.79 -42.16
C HIS A 193 10.91 -8.57 -41.32
N VAL A 194 11.07 -7.40 -41.92
CA VAL A 194 11.39 -6.15 -41.23
C VAL A 194 10.22 -5.69 -40.37
N LEU A 195 8.98 -5.84 -40.84
CA LEU A 195 7.79 -5.54 -40.03
C LEU A 195 7.69 -6.46 -38.82
N LYS A 196 7.98 -7.76 -38.99
CA LYS A 196 8.01 -8.69 -37.87
C LYS A 196 9.08 -8.31 -36.84
N GLY A 197 10.29 -7.98 -37.31
CA GLY A 197 11.37 -7.52 -36.44
C GLY A 197 11.03 -6.21 -35.72
N LEU A 198 10.33 -5.29 -36.38
CA LEU A 198 9.86 -4.05 -35.75
C LEU A 198 8.89 -4.35 -34.60
N LEU A 199 7.86 -5.17 -34.86
CA LEU A 199 6.86 -5.50 -33.82
C LEU A 199 7.50 -6.23 -32.64
N ASP A 200 8.44 -7.12 -32.92
CA ASP A 200 9.22 -7.86 -31.91
C ASP A 200 10.11 -6.92 -31.07
N ASP A 201 10.79 -5.96 -31.70
CA ASP A 201 11.59 -4.96 -30.97
C ASP A 201 10.71 -3.99 -30.14
N ILE A 202 9.53 -3.62 -30.64
CA ILE A 202 8.55 -2.81 -29.88
C ILE A 202 8.09 -3.58 -28.64
N GLN A 203 7.74 -4.86 -28.81
CA GLN A 203 7.31 -5.71 -27.71
C GLN A 203 8.41 -5.88 -26.67
N ARG A 204 9.67 -6.14 -27.09
CA ARG A 204 10.82 -6.21 -26.18
C ARG A 204 11.03 -4.92 -25.41
N ALA A 205 10.98 -3.77 -26.08
CA ALA A 205 11.16 -2.48 -25.42
C ALA A 205 10.08 -2.19 -24.37
N SER A 206 8.84 -2.66 -24.58
CA SER A 206 7.78 -2.57 -23.58
C SER A 206 8.06 -3.48 -22.38
N ILE A 207 8.46 -4.73 -22.64
CA ILE A 207 8.78 -5.72 -21.59
C ILE A 207 10.00 -5.30 -20.76
N GLU A 208 11.05 -4.77 -21.37
CA GLU A 208 12.24 -4.26 -20.65
C GLU A 208 11.91 -3.08 -19.75
N HIS A 209 10.91 -2.27 -20.11
CA HIS A 209 10.45 -1.20 -19.22
C HIS A 209 9.60 -1.74 -18.06
N ASP A 210 8.81 -2.78 -18.30
CA ASP A 210 7.98 -3.41 -17.28
C ASP A 210 8.74 -4.44 -16.42
N SER A 211 9.96 -4.86 -16.79
CA SER A 211 10.73 -5.89 -16.06
C SER A 211 11.11 -5.51 -14.64
N ASP A 212 11.21 -4.20 -14.37
CA ASP A 212 11.55 -3.66 -13.04
C ASP A 212 10.32 -3.52 -12.13
N HIS A 213 9.15 -3.99 -12.57
CA HIS A 213 7.90 -3.88 -11.85
C HIS A 213 7.10 -5.18 -11.87
N ILE A 214 6.28 -5.37 -10.85
CA ILE A 214 5.26 -6.41 -10.82
C ILE A 214 3.93 -5.78 -11.21
N VAL A 215 3.33 -6.29 -12.28
CA VAL A 215 2.04 -5.80 -12.78
C VAL A 215 0.91 -6.50 -12.02
N ILE A 216 0.00 -5.70 -11.47
CA ILE A 216 -1.20 -6.19 -10.80
C ILE A 216 -2.39 -5.91 -11.70
N LYS A 217 -3.00 -6.99 -12.22
CA LYS A 217 -4.23 -6.95 -13.02
C LYS A 217 -5.41 -7.37 -12.17
N ARG A 218 -6.54 -6.69 -12.29
CA ARG A 218 -7.80 -7.04 -11.62
C ARG A 218 -8.86 -7.36 -12.66
N ALA A 219 -9.70 -8.34 -12.36
CA ALA A 219 -10.91 -8.60 -13.12
C ALA A 219 -11.91 -7.45 -12.88
N LEU A 220 -12.15 -6.63 -13.90
CA LEU A 220 -13.11 -5.52 -13.85
C LEU A 220 -14.15 -5.68 -14.96
N LYS A 221 -15.39 -5.31 -14.65
CA LYS A 221 -16.48 -5.28 -15.63
C LYS A 221 -16.36 -4.02 -16.50
N LEU A 222 -16.00 -4.22 -17.77
CA LEU A 222 -15.85 -3.17 -18.77
C LEU A 222 -16.84 -3.41 -19.91
N LYS A 223 -17.75 -2.46 -20.14
CA LYS A 223 -18.71 -2.48 -21.26
C LYS A 223 -19.57 -3.76 -21.36
N GLY A 224 -19.86 -4.40 -20.23
CA GLY A 224 -20.72 -5.59 -20.14
C GLY A 224 -19.97 -6.87 -19.79
N ASP A 225 -18.70 -6.98 -20.16
CA ASP A 225 -17.89 -8.18 -19.95
C ASP A 225 -16.77 -7.94 -18.93
N PHE A 226 -16.33 -9.01 -18.27
CA PHE A 226 -15.16 -8.94 -17.40
C PHE A 226 -13.87 -9.09 -18.21
N GLN A 227 -12.91 -8.19 -17.98
CA GLN A 227 -11.60 -8.23 -18.60
C GLN A 227 -10.50 -7.96 -17.59
N TRP A 228 -9.33 -8.55 -17.81
CA TRP A 228 -8.14 -8.29 -17.02
C TRP A 228 -7.62 -6.89 -17.30
N THR A 229 -7.71 -6.02 -16.30
CA THR A 229 -7.28 -4.62 -16.44
C THR A 229 -6.10 -4.37 -15.53
N ARG A 230 -5.02 -3.75 -16.03
CA ARG A 230 -3.90 -3.27 -15.21
C ARG A 230 -4.41 -2.21 -14.24
N VAL A 231 -4.29 -2.48 -12.94
CA VAL A 231 -4.72 -1.55 -11.88
C VAL A 231 -3.52 -0.83 -11.27
N SER A 232 -2.40 -1.52 -11.10
CA SER A 232 -1.20 -0.91 -10.55
C SER A 232 0.05 -1.63 -11.04
N SER A 233 1.15 -0.90 -11.03
CA SER A 233 2.51 -1.40 -11.23
C SER A 233 3.28 -1.08 -9.97
N LYS A 234 3.95 -2.06 -9.35
CA LYS A 234 4.68 -1.84 -8.10
C LYS A 234 6.13 -2.29 -8.23
N LYS A 235 7.06 -1.53 -7.62
CA LYS A 235 8.46 -1.96 -7.48
C LYS A 235 8.51 -3.30 -6.71
N PRO A 236 9.38 -4.25 -7.09
CA PRO A 236 9.56 -5.51 -6.39
C PRO A 236 9.79 -5.30 -4.89
N ARG A 237 9.18 -6.15 -4.06
CA ARG A 237 9.34 -6.12 -2.61
C ARG A 237 10.19 -7.32 -2.16
N PRO A 238 11.37 -7.09 -1.55
CA PRO A 238 12.17 -8.16 -1.00
C PRO A 238 11.43 -8.94 0.09
N LEU A 239 11.55 -10.27 0.07
CA LEU A 239 10.90 -11.16 1.05
C LEU A 239 11.42 -10.97 2.48
N SER A 240 12.65 -10.47 2.64
CA SER A 240 13.22 -10.11 3.95
C SER A 240 12.33 -9.10 4.70
N THR A 241 11.64 -8.21 3.99
CA THR A 241 10.79 -7.16 4.57
C THR A 241 9.44 -7.67 5.12
N ILE A 242 9.10 -8.94 4.85
CA ILE A 242 7.83 -9.54 5.23
C ILE A 242 8.10 -10.52 6.35
N VAL A 243 7.77 -10.14 7.58
CA VAL A 243 8.01 -11.00 8.75
C VAL A 243 6.85 -11.95 8.93
N ILE A 244 7.15 -13.25 8.88
CA ILE A 244 6.28 -14.38 9.20
C ILE A 244 7.18 -15.49 9.75
N ASP A 245 6.58 -16.58 10.24
CA ASP A 245 7.32 -17.77 10.67
C ASP A 245 8.36 -18.20 9.60
N PRO A 246 9.66 -18.30 9.97
CA PRO A 246 10.74 -18.53 9.03
C PRO A 246 10.69 -19.92 8.40
N GLU A 247 10.17 -20.93 9.10
CA GLU A 247 10.02 -22.29 8.59
C GLU A 247 8.93 -22.32 7.52
N TRP A 248 7.77 -21.73 7.82
CA TRP A 248 6.68 -21.61 6.86
C TRP A 248 7.10 -20.80 5.63
N LYS A 249 7.78 -19.66 5.82
CA LYS A 249 8.29 -18.83 4.72
C LYS A 249 9.25 -19.61 3.82
N LYS A 250 10.19 -20.34 4.42
CA LYS A 250 11.19 -21.14 3.69
C LYS A 250 10.54 -22.31 2.96
N SER A 251 9.65 -23.03 3.63
CA SER A 251 8.91 -24.16 3.05
C SER A 251 8.08 -23.71 1.85
N PHE A 252 7.29 -22.63 2.02
CA PHE A 252 6.47 -22.06 0.97
C PHE A 252 7.30 -21.56 -0.22
N SER A 253 8.36 -20.79 0.04
CA SER A 253 9.21 -20.25 -1.03
C SER A 253 9.89 -21.36 -1.82
N LYS A 254 10.35 -22.41 -1.12
CA LYS A 254 10.94 -23.58 -1.76
C LYS A 254 9.93 -24.34 -2.60
N ASP A 255 8.72 -24.56 -2.08
CA ASP A 255 7.65 -25.26 -2.78
C ASP A 255 7.24 -24.54 -4.08
N VAL A 256 7.14 -23.21 -4.02
CA VAL A 256 6.87 -22.37 -5.20
C VAL A 256 7.97 -22.50 -6.25
N GLN A 257 9.24 -22.42 -5.85
CA GLN A 257 10.37 -22.58 -6.76
C GLN A 257 10.44 -23.99 -7.36
N ASP A 258 10.23 -25.02 -6.55
CA ASP A 258 10.22 -26.40 -6.99
C ASP A 258 9.06 -26.66 -7.97
N TYR A 259 7.88 -26.10 -7.75
CA TYR A 259 6.75 -26.17 -8.67
C TYR A 259 7.04 -25.50 -10.02
N LEU A 260 7.64 -24.30 -10.00
CA LEU A 260 7.99 -23.55 -11.21
C LEU A 260 9.20 -24.12 -11.95
N HIS A 261 9.99 -24.99 -11.32
CA HIS A 261 11.16 -25.58 -11.93
C HIS A 261 10.78 -26.38 -13.20
N PRO A 262 11.45 -26.18 -14.35
CA PRO A 262 11.08 -26.83 -15.62
C PRO A 262 10.96 -28.36 -15.55
N ARG A 263 11.85 -29.01 -14.78
CA ARG A 263 11.83 -30.46 -14.49
C ARG A 263 10.49 -30.94 -13.91
N THR A 264 9.86 -30.13 -13.07
CA THR A 264 8.67 -30.51 -12.31
C THR A 264 7.49 -30.62 -13.26
N ARG A 265 7.30 -29.64 -14.15
CA ARG A 265 6.28 -29.71 -15.20
C ARG A 265 6.40 -31.00 -16.03
N HIS A 266 7.61 -31.37 -16.44
CA HIS A 266 7.83 -32.62 -17.19
C HIS A 266 7.50 -33.86 -16.35
N TRP A 267 7.83 -33.85 -15.06
CA TRP A 267 7.50 -34.92 -14.12
C TRP A 267 5.98 -35.14 -13.99
N TYR A 268 5.19 -34.06 -13.86
CA TYR A 268 3.72 -34.11 -13.83
C TYR A 268 3.16 -34.70 -15.13
N GLN A 269 3.60 -34.16 -16.28
CA GLN A 269 3.17 -34.60 -17.61
C GLN A 269 3.48 -36.08 -17.86
N SER A 270 4.68 -36.54 -17.51
CA SER A 270 5.10 -37.95 -17.70
C SER A 270 4.25 -38.95 -16.91
N ARG A 271 3.54 -38.48 -15.87
CA ARG A 271 2.65 -39.29 -15.02
C ARG A 271 1.16 -39.05 -15.29
N GLY A 272 0.83 -38.20 -16.25
CA GLY A 272 -0.56 -37.82 -16.54
C GLY A 272 -1.25 -37.07 -15.39
N LEU A 273 -0.47 -36.41 -14.52
CA LEU A 273 -1.01 -35.63 -13.40
C LEU A 273 -1.19 -34.16 -13.82
N PRO A 274 -2.32 -33.51 -13.48
CA PRO A 274 -2.51 -32.08 -13.74
C PRO A 274 -1.47 -31.23 -13.02
N CYS A 275 -0.76 -30.35 -13.75
CA CYS A 275 0.24 -29.46 -13.17
C CYS A 275 -0.42 -28.22 -12.56
N ARG A 276 -0.88 -28.35 -11.31
CA ARG A 276 -1.55 -27.28 -10.55
C ARG A 276 -0.96 -27.20 -9.15
N ARG A 277 -0.97 -25.99 -8.58
CA ARG A 277 -0.52 -25.76 -7.21
C ARG A 277 -1.34 -24.67 -6.54
N GLY A 278 -2.05 -25.02 -5.47
CA GLY A 278 -2.90 -24.12 -4.70
C GLY A 278 -2.39 -23.88 -3.29
N TYR A 279 -2.39 -22.62 -2.86
CA TYR A 279 -1.97 -22.17 -1.54
C TYR A 279 -3.12 -21.43 -0.84
N LEU A 280 -3.31 -21.69 0.45
CA LEU A 280 -4.27 -20.99 1.29
C LEU A 280 -3.53 -20.26 2.42
N PHE A 281 -3.65 -18.94 2.45
CA PHE A 281 -3.14 -18.07 3.50
C PHE A 281 -4.27 -17.71 4.44
N TYR A 282 -4.16 -18.07 5.72
CA TYR A 282 -5.24 -17.87 6.69
C TYR A 282 -4.73 -17.27 8.01
N GLY A 283 -5.53 -16.39 8.60
CA GLY A 283 -5.21 -15.75 9.88
C GLY A 283 -5.81 -14.36 10.00
N ALA A 284 -5.62 -13.69 11.14
CA ALA A 284 -6.21 -12.38 11.43
C ALA A 284 -5.90 -11.31 10.34
N PRO A 285 -6.75 -10.29 10.17
CA PRO A 285 -6.43 -9.17 9.28
C PRO A 285 -5.16 -8.44 9.73
N GLY A 286 -4.39 -7.90 8.78
CA GLY A 286 -3.17 -7.15 9.09
C GLY A 286 -1.94 -8.00 9.47
N THR A 287 -1.96 -9.30 9.25
CA THR A 287 -0.82 -10.22 9.50
C THR A 287 0.15 -10.38 8.32
N GLY A 288 -0.16 -9.80 7.16
CA GLY A 288 0.75 -9.79 6.01
C GLY A 288 0.44 -10.79 4.88
N LYS A 289 -0.76 -11.40 4.85
CA LYS A 289 -1.19 -12.35 3.80
C LYS A 289 -0.97 -11.84 2.36
N SER A 290 -1.58 -10.71 1.99
CA SER A 290 -1.40 -10.11 0.66
C SER A 290 0.02 -9.56 0.44
N SER A 291 0.74 -9.21 1.52
CA SER A 291 2.14 -8.81 1.44
C SER A 291 3.05 -9.97 1.04
N LEU A 292 2.83 -11.18 1.58
CA LEU A 292 3.59 -12.38 1.19
C LEU A 292 3.33 -12.76 -0.28
N CYS A 293 2.06 -12.67 -0.73
CA CYS A 293 1.72 -12.86 -2.15
C CYS A 293 2.50 -11.90 -3.06
N PHE A 294 2.59 -10.63 -2.69
CA PHE A 294 3.38 -9.66 -3.45
C PHE A 294 4.89 -9.92 -3.39
N GLY A 295 5.40 -10.34 -2.23
CA GLY A 295 6.82 -10.68 -2.07
C GLY A 295 7.23 -11.93 -2.86
N ILE A 296 6.38 -12.97 -2.90
CA ILE A 296 6.69 -14.17 -3.69
C ILE A 296 6.61 -13.86 -5.20
N ALA A 297 5.63 -13.07 -5.63
CA ALA A 297 5.53 -12.58 -7.00
C ALA A 297 6.81 -11.82 -7.42
N SER A 298 7.35 -11.02 -6.51
CA SER A 298 8.61 -10.30 -6.70
C SER A 298 9.81 -11.26 -6.84
N LEU A 299 9.87 -12.31 -6.01
CA LEU A 299 10.94 -13.32 -6.07
C LEU A 299 10.96 -14.08 -7.39
N VAL A 300 9.78 -14.46 -7.91
CA VAL A 300 9.67 -15.27 -9.14
C VAL A 300 9.41 -14.47 -10.41
N GLN A 301 9.36 -13.14 -10.30
CA GLN A 301 9.03 -12.20 -11.39
C GLN A 301 7.76 -12.59 -12.16
N LEU A 302 6.68 -12.88 -11.43
CA LEU A 302 5.37 -13.20 -12.01
C LEU A 302 4.34 -12.12 -11.68
N ASP A 303 3.51 -11.78 -12.67
CA ASP A 303 2.38 -10.87 -12.49
C ASP A 303 1.27 -11.47 -11.64
N ILE A 304 0.54 -10.58 -10.95
CA ILE A 304 -0.56 -10.95 -10.06
C ILE A 304 -1.90 -10.61 -10.73
N PHE A 305 -2.77 -11.61 -10.78
CA PHE A 305 -4.12 -11.53 -11.31
C PHE A 305 -5.11 -11.67 -10.17
N MET A 306 -5.69 -10.56 -9.75
CA MET A 306 -6.57 -10.48 -8.59
C MET A 306 -8.05 -10.63 -9.01
N VAL A 307 -8.75 -11.53 -8.32
CA VAL A 307 -10.19 -11.74 -8.47
C VAL A 307 -10.87 -11.56 -7.13
N SER A 308 -11.94 -10.78 -7.13
CA SER A 308 -12.86 -10.64 -6.00
C SER A 308 -14.12 -11.40 -6.35
N LEU A 309 -14.41 -12.50 -5.65
CA LEU A 309 -15.58 -13.33 -5.95
C LEU A 309 -16.91 -12.61 -5.66
N SER A 310 -16.89 -11.64 -4.74
CA SER A 310 -18.05 -10.79 -4.42
C SER A 310 -18.27 -9.64 -5.40
N ALA A 311 -17.61 -9.63 -6.57
CA ALA A 311 -17.78 -8.56 -7.55
C ALA A 311 -19.16 -8.59 -8.21
N ASN A 312 -19.86 -7.45 -8.19
CA ASN A 312 -21.22 -7.35 -8.73
C ASN A 312 -21.30 -7.75 -10.21
N GLY A 313 -22.18 -8.70 -10.51
CA GLY A 313 -22.44 -9.18 -11.87
C GLY A 313 -21.39 -10.14 -12.43
N LEU A 314 -20.45 -10.62 -11.60
CA LEU A 314 -19.56 -11.73 -11.95
C LEU A 314 -20.34 -13.04 -11.88
N ASP A 315 -20.50 -13.71 -13.03
CA ASP A 315 -21.13 -15.02 -13.14
C ASP A 315 -20.10 -16.13 -13.47
N GLU A 316 -20.55 -17.37 -13.51
CA GLU A 316 -19.72 -18.54 -13.82
C GLU A 316 -19.06 -18.44 -15.20
N ASN A 317 -19.79 -17.99 -16.21
CA ASN A 317 -19.29 -17.88 -17.59
C ASN A 317 -18.21 -16.80 -17.70
N SER A 318 -18.41 -15.64 -17.09
CA SER A 318 -17.42 -14.56 -17.06
C SER A 318 -16.16 -15.00 -16.34
N LEU A 319 -16.30 -15.71 -15.21
CA LEU A 319 -15.15 -16.21 -14.46
C LEU A 319 -14.39 -17.28 -15.27
N ALA A 320 -15.08 -18.19 -15.94
CA ALA A 320 -14.45 -19.17 -16.82
C ALA A 320 -13.70 -18.50 -17.98
N LEU A 321 -14.27 -17.46 -18.60
CA LEU A 321 -13.63 -16.70 -19.68
C LEU A 321 -12.39 -15.94 -19.19
N LEU A 322 -12.45 -15.33 -18.00
CA LEU A 322 -11.29 -14.72 -17.36
C LEU A 322 -10.15 -15.74 -17.17
N PHE A 323 -10.48 -16.95 -16.71
CA PHE A 323 -9.48 -18.00 -16.51
C PHE A 323 -8.88 -18.52 -17.81
N GLN A 324 -9.66 -18.52 -18.90
CA GLN A 324 -9.17 -18.93 -20.22
C GLN A 324 -8.17 -17.93 -20.83
N THR A 325 -8.31 -16.65 -20.50
CA THR A 325 -7.47 -15.55 -21.02
C THR A 325 -6.20 -15.30 -20.22
N LEU A 326 -6.03 -15.97 -19.08
CA LEU A 326 -4.84 -15.84 -18.24
C LEU A 326 -3.56 -16.36 -18.95
N PRO A 327 -2.39 -15.78 -18.69
CA PRO A 327 -1.13 -16.33 -19.18
C PRO A 327 -0.75 -17.65 -18.49
N PRO A 328 0.13 -18.49 -19.07
CA PRO A 328 0.49 -19.80 -18.52
C PRO A 328 1.38 -19.72 -17.28
N ARG A 329 2.04 -18.58 -17.00
CA ARG A 329 2.87 -18.36 -15.82
C ARG A 329 2.44 -17.07 -15.13
N CYS A 330 1.56 -17.19 -14.16
CA CYS A 330 1.14 -16.09 -13.33
C CYS A 330 0.68 -16.58 -11.95
N ILE A 331 0.50 -15.62 -11.05
CA ILE A 331 -0.12 -15.85 -9.75
C ILE A 331 -1.56 -15.35 -9.83
N VAL A 332 -2.50 -16.23 -9.57
CA VAL A 332 -3.92 -15.86 -9.41
C VAL A 332 -4.19 -15.71 -7.92
N LEU A 333 -4.64 -14.52 -7.52
CA LEU A 333 -4.96 -14.18 -6.15
C LEU A 333 -6.48 -14.03 -5.98
N PHE A 334 -7.06 -14.86 -5.13
CA PHE A 334 -8.41 -14.66 -4.61
C PHE A 334 -8.32 -14.07 -3.21
N GLU A 335 -8.81 -12.84 -3.06
CA GLU A 335 -8.86 -12.19 -1.75
C GLU A 335 -10.18 -12.49 -1.02
N ASP A 336 -10.08 -12.68 0.29
CA ASP A 336 -11.20 -12.83 1.23
C ASP A 336 -12.24 -13.85 0.75
N VAL A 337 -11.79 -15.08 0.45
CA VAL A 337 -12.66 -16.15 -0.06
C VAL A 337 -13.80 -16.53 0.89
N ASP A 338 -13.68 -16.22 2.19
CA ASP A 338 -14.74 -16.39 3.19
C ASP A 338 -15.89 -15.38 3.06
N GLN A 339 -15.65 -14.21 2.45
CA GLN A 339 -16.67 -13.19 2.21
C GLN A 339 -17.46 -13.39 0.91
N ALA A 340 -17.05 -14.35 0.07
CA ALA A 340 -17.70 -14.66 -1.20
C ALA A 340 -19.12 -15.24 -1.06
N GLY A 341 -19.65 -15.36 0.17
CA GLY A 341 -21.01 -15.86 0.40
C GLY A 341 -21.15 -17.33 0.01
N ILE A 342 -20.08 -18.11 0.22
CA ILE A 342 -20.11 -19.56 0.06
C ILE A 342 -20.35 -20.17 1.45
N PRO A 343 -21.60 -20.36 1.88
CA PRO A 343 -21.87 -21.03 3.15
C PRO A 343 -21.43 -22.49 3.07
N ASN A 344 -20.86 -22.99 4.16
CA ASN A 344 -20.70 -24.41 4.42
C ASN A 344 -22.05 -25.10 4.16
N ARG A 345 -22.04 -26.19 3.38
CA ARG A 345 -23.22 -27.06 3.17
C ARG A 345 -23.87 -27.60 4.46
N GLY A 346 -23.33 -27.31 5.65
CA GLY A 346 -23.70 -27.90 6.93
C GLY A 346 -24.11 -26.93 8.05
N THR A 347 -24.38 -25.64 7.79
CA THR A 347 -24.98 -24.77 8.82
C THR A 347 -26.36 -24.31 8.37
N ASP A 348 -27.37 -24.87 9.04
CA ASP A 348 -28.78 -24.51 8.97
C ASP A 348 -29.00 -22.99 8.95
N ASN A 349 -29.44 -22.48 7.81
CA ASN A 349 -30.36 -21.35 7.81
C ASN A 349 -31.66 -21.87 7.20
N LEU A 350 -32.57 -22.29 8.09
CA LEU A 350 -34.00 -22.29 7.81
C LEU A 350 -34.33 -20.93 7.17
N PRO A 351 -35.00 -20.89 6.01
CA PRO A 351 -35.59 -19.65 5.54
C PRO A 351 -36.58 -19.22 6.61
N GLN A 352 -36.38 -18.03 7.18
CA GLN A 352 -37.41 -17.39 7.98
C GLN A 352 -38.65 -17.27 7.09
N MET A 353 -39.66 -18.09 7.38
CA MET A 353 -41.00 -17.93 6.85
C MET A 353 -41.52 -16.58 7.36
N HIS A 354 -41.52 -15.58 6.48
CA HIS A 354 -42.38 -14.42 6.66
C HIS A 354 -43.83 -14.91 6.50
N ASP A 355 -44.58 -14.70 7.57
CA ASP A 355 -46.02 -14.95 7.70
C ASP A 355 -46.78 -14.08 6.68
N GLU A 356 -47.24 -14.68 5.59
CA GLU A 356 -48.16 -14.03 4.65
C GLU A 356 -49.60 -14.37 5.03
N THR A 357 -50.25 -13.38 5.65
CA THR A 357 -51.69 -13.32 5.80
C THR A 357 -52.38 -13.29 4.43
N VAL A 358 -53.33 -14.21 4.27
CA VAL A 358 -54.23 -14.40 3.14
C VAL A 358 -55.01 -13.12 2.79
N SER A 359 -54.91 -12.64 1.54
CA SER A 359 -56.07 -12.26 0.72
C SER A 359 -55.68 -11.79 -0.69
N ASP A 360 -56.45 -12.29 -1.65
CA ASP A 360 -56.78 -11.78 -2.98
C ASP A 360 -56.08 -12.35 -4.23
N GLU A 361 -56.96 -12.96 -5.04
CA GLU A 361 -56.76 -13.58 -6.34
C GLU A 361 -56.52 -12.55 -7.45
N ASN A 362 -55.89 -13.03 -8.53
CA ASN A 362 -55.68 -12.40 -9.84
C ASN A 362 -54.45 -11.48 -10.01
N SER A 363 -53.30 -12.11 -10.26
CA SER A 363 -52.48 -11.74 -11.42
C SER A 363 -51.54 -12.89 -11.81
N ILE A 364 -51.63 -13.35 -13.07
CA ILE A 364 -50.61 -14.20 -13.68
C ILE A 364 -49.46 -13.25 -14.01
N VAL A 365 -48.51 -13.12 -13.09
CA VAL A 365 -47.20 -12.53 -13.36
C VAL A 365 -46.19 -13.64 -13.11
N GLU A 366 -45.54 -14.09 -14.19
CA GLU A 366 -44.38 -14.97 -14.10
C GLU A 366 -43.32 -14.28 -13.25
N SER A 367 -43.25 -14.64 -11.97
CA SER A 367 -42.14 -14.30 -11.10
C SER A 367 -40.93 -15.11 -11.58
N HIS A 368 -40.18 -14.52 -12.51
CA HIS A 368 -38.77 -14.85 -12.66
C HIS A 368 -38.11 -14.62 -11.29
N HIS A 369 -37.99 -15.69 -10.50
CA HIS A 369 -37.06 -15.73 -9.39
C HIS A 369 -35.67 -15.45 -9.98
N GLU A 370 -35.23 -14.19 -9.89
CA GLU A 370 -33.85 -13.79 -10.18
C GLU A 370 -32.94 -14.68 -9.35
N ARG A 371 -32.29 -15.64 -10.02
CA ARG A 371 -31.23 -16.43 -9.40
C ARG A 371 -30.21 -15.44 -8.83
N PRO A 372 -29.70 -15.63 -7.60
CA PRO A 372 -28.70 -14.74 -7.05
C PRO A 372 -27.53 -14.66 -8.04
N SER A 373 -27.27 -13.46 -8.56
CA SER A 373 -26.35 -13.14 -9.65
C SER A 373 -24.90 -13.11 -9.17
N GLY A 374 -24.48 -14.18 -8.49
CA GLY A 374 -23.15 -14.37 -7.95
C GLY A 374 -22.55 -15.72 -8.35
N VAL A 375 -21.22 -15.79 -8.28
CA VAL A 375 -20.47 -17.03 -8.52
C VAL A 375 -20.82 -18.06 -7.44
N THR A 376 -21.34 -19.22 -7.85
CA THR A 376 -21.57 -20.32 -6.90
C THR A 376 -20.26 -21.00 -6.52
N LEU A 377 -20.18 -21.62 -5.33
CA LEU A 377 -19.02 -22.43 -4.95
C LEU A 377 -18.75 -23.53 -5.96
N SER A 378 -19.79 -24.22 -6.43
CA SER A 378 -19.64 -25.28 -7.44
C SER A 378 -18.96 -24.78 -8.72
N ALA A 379 -19.37 -23.59 -9.20
CA ALA A 379 -18.75 -22.93 -10.35
C ALA A 379 -17.28 -22.62 -10.09
N PHE A 380 -16.96 -22.03 -8.94
CA PHE A 380 -15.60 -21.71 -8.54
C PHE A 380 -14.70 -22.96 -8.46
N LEU A 381 -15.20 -24.05 -7.87
CA LEU A 381 -14.49 -25.32 -7.74
C LEU A 381 -14.24 -25.96 -9.12
N ASN A 382 -15.22 -25.89 -10.04
CA ASN A 382 -15.05 -26.38 -11.40
C ASN A 382 -14.00 -25.59 -12.19
N ILE A 383 -13.80 -24.31 -11.87
CA ILE A 383 -12.80 -23.47 -12.55
C ILE A 383 -11.39 -23.78 -12.06
N ILE A 384 -11.20 -24.10 -10.78
CA ILE A 384 -9.89 -24.47 -10.22
C ILE A 384 -9.51 -25.91 -10.54
N ASP A 385 -10.47 -26.83 -10.42
CA ASP A 385 -10.20 -28.28 -10.40
C ASP A 385 -10.94 -29.06 -11.50
N GLY A 386 -11.64 -28.37 -12.40
CA GLY A 386 -12.36 -29.02 -13.49
C GLY A 386 -11.44 -29.66 -14.53
N VAL A 387 -12.03 -30.53 -15.35
CA VAL A 387 -11.36 -31.19 -16.49
C VAL A 387 -10.83 -30.17 -17.49
N SER A 388 -11.54 -29.04 -17.66
CA SER A 388 -11.15 -27.96 -18.57
C SER A 388 -10.24 -26.91 -17.93
N ALA A 389 -9.84 -27.06 -16.67
CA ALA A 389 -9.05 -26.06 -15.98
C ALA A 389 -7.59 -26.07 -16.45
N GLN A 390 -7.05 -24.86 -16.67
CA GLN A 390 -5.74 -24.66 -17.28
C GLN A 390 -4.61 -24.83 -16.26
N GLU A 391 -3.47 -25.32 -16.73
CA GLU A 391 -2.33 -25.74 -15.90
C GLU A 391 -1.13 -24.78 -15.97
N GLY A 392 -0.22 -24.87 -15.00
CA GLY A 392 1.05 -24.13 -14.96
C GLY A 392 1.01 -22.81 -14.18
N ARG A 393 -0.11 -22.49 -13.54
CA ARG A 393 -0.29 -21.29 -12.72
C ARG A 393 -0.17 -21.59 -11.24
N ILE A 394 0.11 -20.55 -10.46
CA ILE A 394 0.06 -20.59 -9.00
C ILE A 394 -1.26 -19.98 -8.56
N LEU A 395 -2.00 -20.69 -7.72
CA LEU A 395 -3.24 -20.21 -7.12
C LEU A 395 -2.98 -19.85 -5.65
N ILE A 396 -3.26 -18.63 -5.25
CA ILE A 396 -3.19 -18.17 -3.85
C ILE A 396 -4.57 -17.68 -3.43
N MET A 397 -5.06 -18.20 -2.32
CA MET A 397 -6.30 -17.75 -1.68
C MET A 397 -5.97 -17.15 -0.32
N THR A 398 -6.60 -16.04 0.03
CA THR A 398 -6.50 -15.46 1.37
C THR A 398 -7.84 -15.52 2.09
N THR A 399 -7.81 -15.82 3.39
CA THR A 399 -9.00 -15.80 4.25
C THR A 399 -8.65 -15.31 5.65
N ASN A 400 -9.62 -14.68 6.32
CA ASN A 400 -9.48 -14.35 7.74
C ASN A 400 -10.00 -15.47 8.65
N HIS A 401 -10.85 -16.35 8.13
CA HIS A 401 -11.63 -17.34 8.87
C HIS A 401 -11.64 -18.67 8.13
N ILE A 402 -10.62 -19.51 8.36
CA ILE A 402 -10.50 -20.81 7.70
C ILE A 402 -11.69 -21.74 8.02
N GLU A 403 -12.27 -21.59 9.21
CA GLU A 403 -13.43 -22.34 9.70
C GLU A 403 -14.73 -22.07 8.91
N ARG A 404 -14.79 -20.97 8.17
CA ARG A 404 -15.95 -20.61 7.33
C ARG A 404 -15.86 -21.21 5.93
N LEU A 405 -14.73 -21.82 5.56
CA LEU A 405 -14.53 -22.38 4.23
C LEU A 405 -15.07 -23.80 4.12
N ASP A 406 -15.75 -24.08 3.01
CA ASP A 406 -16.25 -25.42 2.70
C ASP A 406 -15.09 -26.42 2.55
N GLU A 407 -15.22 -27.59 3.19
CA GLU A 407 -14.21 -28.65 3.14
C GLU A 407 -13.89 -29.10 1.71
N ALA A 408 -14.82 -28.95 0.77
CA ALA A 408 -14.59 -29.25 -0.63
C ALA A 408 -13.51 -28.35 -1.24
N LEU A 409 -13.36 -27.10 -0.79
CA LEU A 409 -12.30 -26.20 -1.24
C LEU A 409 -10.93 -26.62 -0.69
N LEU A 410 -10.90 -27.18 0.51
CA LEU A 410 -9.67 -27.53 1.24
C LEU A 410 -9.04 -28.87 0.80
N ARG A 411 -9.62 -29.55 -0.19
CA ARG A 411 -9.12 -30.85 -0.67
C ARG A 411 -7.80 -30.71 -1.44
N PRO A 412 -6.90 -31.72 -1.35
CA PRO A 412 -5.69 -31.79 -2.17
C PRO A 412 -6.01 -31.70 -3.67
N GLY A 413 -5.16 -30.99 -4.43
CA GLY A 413 -5.43 -30.62 -5.84
C GLY A 413 -6.07 -29.24 -6.01
N ARG A 414 -6.72 -28.72 -4.96
CA ARG A 414 -7.26 -27.34 -4.89
C ARG A 414 -6.45 -26.47 -3.93
N VAL A 415 -6.19 -27.00 -2.73
CA VAL A 415 -5.31 -26.43 -1.72
C VAL A 415 -4.31 -27.49 -1.32
N ASP A 416 -3.07 -27.31 -1.75
CA ASP A 416 -1.98 -28.25 -1.50
C ASP A 416 -1.15 -27.86 -0.27
N MET A 417 -1.11 -26.58 0.06
CA MET A 417 -0.39 -26.05 1.22
C MET A 417 -1.22 -24.95 1.91
N LYS A 418 -1.34 -25.07 3.24
CA LYS A 418 -2.00 -24.09 4.10
C LYS A 418 -0.94 -23.38 4.93
N VAL A 419 -0.85 -22.06 4.81
CA VAL A 419 0.15 -21.25 5.50
C VAL A 419 -0.57 -20.43 6.59
N PRO A 420 -0.30 -20.68 7.88
CA PRO A 420 -0.87 -19.91 8.97
C PRO A 420 -0.21 -18.54 9.11
N PHE A 421 -1.02 -17.52 9.37
CA PHE A 421 -0.59 -16.16 9.70
C PHE A 421 -1.09 -15.79 11.09
N ASN A 422 -0.24 -16.07 12.08
CA ASN A 422 -0.55 -15.82 13.48
C ASN A 422 -0.19 -14.39 13.90
N HIS A 423 -0.53 -14.06 15.15
CA HIS A 423 0.03 -12.88 15.81
C HIS A 423 1.55 -13.02 15.93
N ALA A 424 2.25 -11.90 16.09
CA ALA A 424 3.70 -11.89 16.13
C ALA A 424 4.20 -12.52 17.43
N ASP A 425 4.99 -13.59 17.30
CA ASP A 425 5.74 -14.17 18.40
C ASP A 425 6.95 -13.28 18.74
N ARG A 426 7.69 -13.67 19.79
CA ARG A 426 8.86 -12.90 20.25
C ARG A 426 9.90 -12.69 19.15
N LEU A 427 10.15 -13.70 18.32
CA LEU A 427 11.14 -13.59 17.23
C LEU A 427 10.63 -12.71 16.10
N ALA A 428 9.36 -12.82 15.72
CA ALA A 428 8.73 -11.92 14.74
C ALA A 428 8.74 -10.47 15.22
N ILE A 429 8.52 -10.19 16.51
CA ILE A 429 8.62 -8.84 17.06
C ILE A 429 10.05 -8.27 16.89
N GLN A 430 11.08 -9.08 17.18
CA GLN A 430 12.48 -8.68 16.94
C GLN A 430 12.73 -8.45 15.44
N GLU A 431 12.30 -9.37 14.58
CA GLU A 431 12.51 -9.27 13.13
C GLU A 431 11.78 -8.05 12.54
N HIS A 432 10.60 -7.70 13.06
CA HIS A 432 9.88 -6.48 12.67
C HIS A 432 10.67 -5.21 13.00
N PHE A 433 11.29 -5.17 14.19
CA PHE A 433 12.16 -4.07 14.58
C PHE A 433 13.37 -3.97 13.65
N LEU A 434 14.04 -5.10 13.37
CA LEU A 434 15.19 -5.17 12.47
C LEU A 434 14.82 -4.80 11.03
N ALA A 435 13.69 -5.26 10.51
CA ALA A 435 13.19 -4.93 9.17
C ALA A 435 12.94 -3.42 8.99
N PHE A 436 12.71 -2.69 10.09
CA PHE A 436 12.47 -1.26 10.07
C PHE A 436 13.77 -0.44 10.05
N TYR A 437 14.78 -0.86 10.81
CA TYR A 437 16.02 -0.09 11.02
C TYR A 437 17.25 -0.62 10.25
N LEU A 438 17.14 -1.79 9.60
CA LEU A 438 18.18 -2.35 8.72
C LEU A 438 17.76 -2.31 7.25
N LYS A 439 18.75 -2.30 6.35
CA LYS A 439 18.49 -2.29 4.91
C LYS A 439 17.84 -3.62 4.48
N PRO A 440 16.85 -3.60 3.55
CA PRO A 440 16.33 -4.82 2.94
C PRO A 440 17.44 -5.64 2.28
N THR A 441 17.25 -6.96 2.25
CA THR A 441 18.21 -7.92 1.68
C THR A 441 17.48 -8.86 0.73
N ASP A 442 18.20 -9.43 -0.24
CA ASP A 442 17.64 -10.41 -1.18
C ASP A 442 17.43 -11.80 -0.54
N THR A 443 17.66 -11.93 0.76
CA THR A 443 17.41 -13.14 1.54
C THR A 443 15.94 -13.27 1.92
N LEU A 444 15.52 -14.48 2.32
CA LEU A 444 14.14 -14.72 2.77
C LEU A 444 13.81 -14.06 4.14
N VAL A 445 14.83 -13.82 4.96
CA VAL A 445 14.72 -13.32 6.35
C VAL A 445 15.75 -12.21 6.59
N MET A 446 15.48 -11.33 7.54
CA MET A 446 16.42 -10.25 7.92
C MET A 446 17.60 -10.75 8.74
N GLY A 447 17.46 -11.91 9.38
CA GLY A 447 18.47 -12.47 10.27
C GLY A 447 18.21 -13.94 10.60
N THR A 448 19.20 -14.58 11.19
CA THR A 448 19.08 -15.96 11.68
C THR A 448 18.93 -15.98 13.20
N PRO A 449 17.98 -16.75 13.75
CA PRO A 449 17.86 -16.92 15.20
C PRO A 449 19.13 -17.54 15.77
N THR A 450 19.60 -17.01 16.89
CA THR A 450 20.73 -17.57 17.65
C THR A 450 20.24 -18.27 18.92
N PRO A 451 21.03 -19.21 19.50
CA PRO A 451 20.58 -20.01 20.65
C PRO A 451 20.25 -19.20 21.92
N ASP A 452 20.75 -17.98 22.01
CA ASP A 452 20.48 -17.00 23.06
C ASP A 452 19.11 -16.30 22.90
N GLY A 453 18.37 -16.60 21.83
CA GLY A 453 17.06 -16.01 21.55
C GLY A 453 17.14 -14.59 20.96
N SER A 454 18.32 -14.16 20.50
CA SER A 454 18.49 -12.97 19.67
C SER A 454 18.48 -13.34 18.18
N ILE A 455 18.45 -12.33 17.31
CA ILE A 455 18.55 -12.51 15.86
C ILE A 455 19.87 -11.91 15.41
N ARG A 456 20.72 -12.73 14.77
CA ARG A 456 21.92 -12.26 14.08
C ARG A 456 21.52 -11.67 12.73
N PRO A 457 21.64 -10.35 12.51
CA PRO A 457 21.22 -9.73 11.26
C PRO A 457 22.13 -10.11 10.09
N LEU A 458 21.56 -10.16 8.89
CA LEU A 458 22.27 -10.39 7.62
C LEU A 458 22.53 -9.09 6.85
N SER A 459 22.16 -7.95 7.42
CA SER A 459 22.19 -6.64 6.76
C SER A 459 22.81 -5.56 7.65
N THR A 460 23.05 -4.39 7.08
CA THR A 460 23.58 -3.21 7.76
C THR A 460 22.47 -2.24 8.17
N PRO A 461 22.71 -1.36 9.16
CA PRO A 461 21.80 -0.27 9.52
C PRO A 461 21.42 0.61 8.33
N VAL A 462 20.19 1.14 8.35
CA VAL A 462 19.72 2.15 7.37
C VAL A 462 20.51 3.43 7.53
N TYR A 463 20.63 3.92 8.77
CA TYR A 463 21.37 5.12 9.13
C TYR A 463 22.75 4.75 9.66
N SER A 464 23.79 5.40 9.13
CA SER A 464 25.20 5.14 9.46
C SER A 464 25.59 5.52 10.89
N GLU A 465 24.76 6.29 11.58
CA GLU A 465 24.98 6.74 12.96
C GLU A 465 24.77 5.62 14.00
N TRP A 466 24.06 4.55 13.64
CA TRP A 466 23.78 3.43 14.54
C TRP A 466 24.74 2.28 14.30
N ALA A 467 25.33 1.74 15.37
CA ALA A 467 26.06 0.49 15.27
C ALA A 467 25.08 -0.69 15.20
N LEU A 468 25.43 -1.72 14.42
CA LEU A 468 24.59 -2.91 14.25
C LEU A 468 24.26 -3.58 15.60
N LYS A 469 25.25 -3.62 16.51
CA LYS A 469 25.09 -4.21 17.84
C LYS A 469 24.01 -3.49 18.66
N ASP A 470 24.01 -2.16 18.64
CA ASP A 470 23.05 -1.35 19.40
C ASP A 470 21.62 -1.59 18.90
N ILE A 471 21.42 -1.70 17.58
CA ILE A 471 20.10 -2.02 17.00
C ILE A 471 19.64 -3.42 17.44
N VAL A 472 20.53 -4.41 17.47
CA VAL A 472 20.19 -5.77 17.93
C VAL A 472 19.80 -5.75 19.41
N ASP A 473 20.57 -5.07 20.25
CA ASP A 473 20.28 -4.94 21.68
C ASP A 473 18.93 -4.23 21.92
N LEU A 474 18.63 -3.18 21.13
CA LEU A 474 17.34 -2.49 21.14
C LEU A 474 16.20 -3.39 20.66
N ALA A 475 16.40 -4.21 19.62
CA ALA A 475 15.40 -5.14 19.12
C ALA A 475 15.03 -6.19 20.17
N VAL A 476 16.02 -6.73 20.89
CA VAL A 476 15.81 -7.66 22.01
C VAL A 476 15.06 -6.98 23.14
N SER A 477 15.45 -5.74 23.50
CA SER A 477 14.76 -4.95 24.52
C SER A 477 13.31 -4.64 24.15
N PHE A 478 13.03 -4.31 22.88
CA PHE A 478 11.70 -4.10 22.35
C PHE A 478 10.84 -5.36 22.50
N ALA A 479 11.34 -6.51 22.03
CA ALA A 479 10.63 -7.78 22.10
C ALA A 479 10.46 -8.34 23.52
N ASN A 480 11.28 -7.91 24.48
CA ASN A 480 11.07 -8.22 25.90
C ASN A 480 9.89 -7.46 26.51
N GLN A 481 9.59 -6.26 25.99
CA GLN A 481 8.53 -5.41 26.52
C GLN A 481 7.18 -5.67 25.86
N VAL A 482 7.16 -6.08 24.59
CA VAL A 482 5.94 -6.44 23.86
C VAL A 482 5.53 -7.88 24.20
N PRO A 483 4.29 -8.12 24.64
CA PRO A 483 3.83 -9.48 24.90
C PRO A 483 3.72 -10.27 23.58
N PRO A 484 4.23 -11.52 23.54
CA PRO A 484 4.16 -12.36 22.35
C PRO A 484 2.71 -12.76 22.06
N ASP A 485 2.42 -13.02 20.78
CA ASP A 485 1.17 -13.58 20.26
C ASP A 485 -0.09 -12.71 20.49
N GLN A 486 0.08 -11.42 20.83
CA GLN A 486 -1.04 -10.48 21.03
C GLN A 486 -1.25 -9.51 19.86
N TYR A 487 -0.18 -9.06 19.23
CA TYR A 487 -0.22 -8.01 18.22
C TYR A 487 -0.01 -8.56 16.81
N THR A 488 -0.69 -7.96 15.83
CA THR A 488 -0.47 -8.28 14.43
C THR A 488 0.77 -7.57 13.90
N ALA A 489 1.33 -8.08 12.80
CA ALA A 489 2.43 -7.45 12.07
C ALA A 489 2.15 -5.97 11.76
N ALA A 490 0.93 -5.66 11.29
CA ALA A 490 0.51 -4.29 10.98
C ALA A 490 0.47 -3.38 12.21
N ALA A 491 0.05 -3.89 13.38
CA ALA A 491 0.03 -3.10 14.61
C ALA A 491 1.44 -2.69 15.06
N ILE A 492 2.38 -3.64 15.02
CA ILE A 492 3.80 -3.38 15.36
C ILE A 492 4.43 -2.41 14.35
N GLN A 493 4.18 -2.63 13.05
CA GLN A 493 4.68 -1.74 12.00
C GLN A 493 4.14 -0.31 12.15
N ASN A 494 2.85 -0.16 12.46
CA ASN A 494 2.24 1.16 12.69
C ASN A 494 2.85 1.89 13.89
N TYR A 495 3.20 1.15 14.95
CA TYR A 495 3.94 1.72 16.09
C TYR A 495 5.34 2.20 15.66
N LEU A 496 6.13 1.32 15.03
CA LEU A 496 7.50 1.65 14.60
C LEU A 496 7.55 2.80 13.58
N LEU A 497 6.51 2.95 12.75
CA LEU A 497 6.36 4.07 11.80
C LEU A 497 6.33 5.46 12.47
N GLN A 498 6.03 5.56 13.76
CA GLN A 498 6.07 6.81 14.52
C GLN A 498 7.51 7.19 14.92
N TYR A 499 8.44 6.24 14.89
CA TYR A 499 9.80 6.35 15.38
C TYR A 499 10.82 6.01 14.29
N ARG A 500 10.60 6.54 13.07
CA ARG A 500 11.31 6.06 11.87
C ARG A 500 12.83 6.15 11.95
N ASN A 501 13.32 7.18 12.63
CA ASN A 501 14.74 7.51 12.71
C ASN A 501 15.28 7.39 14.13
N ASP A 502 14.45 6.97 15.10
CA ASP A 502 14.82 6.94 16.51
C ASP A 502 14.41 5.59 17.16
N PRO A 503 15.24 4.55 17.00
CA PRO A 503 14.98 3.24 17.59
C PRO A 503 14.96 3.28 19.14
N VAL A 504 15.66 4.22 19.78
CA VAL A 504 15.71 4.32 21.24
C VAL A 504 14.38 4.80 21.80
N SER A 505 13.78 5.81 21.18
CA SER A 505 12.45 6.30 21.58
C SER A 505 11.35 5.26 21.35
N ALA A 506 11.45 4.46 20.28
CA ALA A 506 10.56 3.30 20.06
C ALA A 506 10.64 2.29 21.22
N VAL A 507 11.82 1.97 21.73
CA VAL A 507 11.95 1.05 22.87
C VAL A 507 11.46 1.70 24.17
N ARG A 508 11.72 3.00 24.35
CA ARG A 508 11.35 3.72 25.58
C ARG A 508 9.83 3.89 25.74
N ASN A 509 9.13 4.12 24.64
CA ASN A 509 7.71 4.49 24.67
C ASN A 509 6.76 3.30 24.40
N VAL A 510 7.30 2.09 24.17
CA VAL A 510 6.50 0.91 23.79
C VAL A 510 5.47 0.57 24.85
N THR A 511 5.81 0.70 26.13
CA THR A 511 4.89 0.43 27.23
C THR A 511 3.66 1.32 27.21
N GLY A 512 3.79 2.59 26.77
CA GLY A 512 2.65 3.50 26.61
C GLY A 512 1.69 3.04 25.52
N TRP A 513 2.25 2.58 24.39
CA TRP A 513 1.47 2.03 23.28
C TRP A 513 0.73 0.74 23.64
N LEU A 514 1.33 -0.14 24.43
CA LEU A 514 0.73 -1.42 24.81
C LEU A 514 -0.59 -1.28 25.58
N PHE A 515 -0.78 -0.18 26.29
CA PHE A 515 -1.98 0.04 27.09
C PHE A 515 -2.90 1.14 26.55
N ASP A 516 -2.41 1.99 25.64
CA ASP A 516 -3.12 3.20 25.18
C ASP A 516 -3.63 4.07 26.36
N LEU A 517 -2.92 3.98 27.50
CA LEU A 517 -3.25 4.65 28.74
C LEU A 517 -2.44 5.94 28.85
N ASN A 518 -3.13 7.06 28.80
CA ASN A 518 -2.63 8.36 29.24
C ASN A 518 -3.37 8.78 30.52
N CYS A 519 -2.92 9.88 31.12
CA CYS A 519 -3.49 10.43 32.36
C CYS A 519 -5.01 10.71 32.26
N GLU A 520 -5.49 11.02 31.05
CA GLU A 520 -6.87 11.42 30.76
C GLU A 520 -7.73 10.29 30.17
N THR A 521 -7.17 9.11 29.92
CA THR A 521 -7.88 7.98 29.32
C THR A 521 -9.06 7.57 30.20
N ASP A 522 -10.25 7.45 29.61
CA ASP A 522 -11.42 6.94 30.30
C ASP A 522 -11.28 5.42 30.52
N LEU A 523 -11.17 5.02 31.79
CA LEU A 523 -10.99 3.63 32.19
C LEU A 523 -12.31 2.84 32.23
N SER A 524 -13.45 3.53 32.07
CA SER A 524 -14.78 2.92 32.18
C SER A 524 -15.00 1.79 31.18
N ALA A 525 -14.50 1.96 29.95
CA ALA A 525 -14.60 0.96 28.88
C ALA A 525 -13.82 -0.34 29.19
N PHE A 526 -12.80 -0.28 30.04
CA PHE A 526 -11.95 -1.41 30.38
C PHE A 526 -12.35 -2.08 31.70
N ARG A 527 -13.25 -1.47 32.48
CA ARG A 527 -13.58 -1.91 33.83
C ARG A 527 -14.44 -3.18 33.81
N ILE A 528 -14.13 -4.13 34.70
CA ILE A 528 -14.90 -5.37 34.84
C ILE A 528 -16.07 -5.11 35.81
N ALA A 529 -17.30 -5.36 35.36
CA ALA A 529 -18.51 -5.09 36.14
C ALA A 529 -18.55 -5.82 37.50
N GLU A 530 -18.06 -7.08 37.51
CA GLU A 530 -18.02 -7.95 38.70
C GLU A 530 -16.86 -7.63 39.66
N SER A 531 -15.89 -6.81 39.24
CA SER A 531 -14.70 -6.49 40.03
C SER A 531 -14.21 -5.09 39.68
N PRO A 532 -14.78 -4.03 40.30
CA PRO A 532 -14.54 -2.65 39.89
C PRO A 532 -13.07 -2.22 40.04
N HIS A 533 -12.25 -2.90 40.83
CA HIS A 533 -10.81 -2.62 40.97
C HIS A 533 -9.93 -3.31 39.90
N GLN A 534 -10.56 -3.99 38.93
CA GLN A 534 -9.89 -4.73 37.87
C GLN A 534 -10.34 -4.24 36.49
N PHE A 535 -9.37 -4.22 35.58
CA PHE A 535 -9.51 -3.70 34.23
C PHE A 535 -9.02 -4.76 33.25
N LYS A 536 -9.77 -4.97 32.17
CA LYS A 536 -9.44 -5.93 31.12
C LYS A 536 -8.81 -5.19 29.95
N PHE A 537 -7.49 -5.28 29.84
CA PHE A 537 -6.73 -4.78 28.69
C PHE A 537 -6.36 -5.96 27.80
N HIS A 538 -6.74 -5.90 26.53
CA HIS A 538 -6.40 -6.91 25.51
C HIS A 538 -6.63 -8.36 25.98
N GLY A 539 -7.78 -8.63 26.63
CA GLY A 539 -8.14 -9.96 27.11
C GLY A 539 -7.56 -10.37 28.47
N THR A 540 -6.56 -9.64 28.98
CA THR A 540 -5.91 -9.93 30.27
C THR A 540 -6.43 -8.99 31.37
N ILE A 541 -6.61 -9.53 32.58
CA ILE A 541 -7.09 -8.78 33.74
C ILE A 541 -5.90 -8.17 34.49
N TYR A 542 -5.98 -6.86 34.75
CA TYR A 542 -4.98 -6.08 35.47
C TYR A 542 -5.64 -5.22 36.57
N SER A 543 -4.92 -4.95 37.64
CA SER A 543 -5.23 -3.88 38.58
C SER A 543 -4.36 -2.65 38.27
N VAL A 544 -5.00 -1.50 38.05
CA VAL A 544 -4.30 -0.26 37.71
C VAL A 544 -3.92 0.49 38.99
N ARG A 545 -2.67 0.95 39.07
CA ARG A 545 -2.15 1.84 40.10
C ARG A 545 -1.58 3.10 39.49
N VAL A 546 -1.68 4.22 40.21
CA VAL A 546 -1.14 5.52 39.82
C VAL A 546 -0.08 5.95 40.83
N SER A 547 0.92 6.71 40.39
CA SER A 547 1.95 7.24 41.29
C SER A 547 2.38 8.64 40.88
N GLY A 548 2.46 9.57 41.83
CA GLY A 548 2.82 10.97 41.64
C GLY A 548 4.22 11.28 42.17
N TYR A 549 5.11 11.73 41.27
CA TYR A 549 6.47 12.17 41.58
C TYR A 549 6.48 13.69 41.69
N ILE A 550 6.56 14.20 42.92
CA ILE A 550 6.49 15.62 43.24
C ILE A 550 7.89 16.16 43.50
N PHE A 551 8.34 17.11 42.68
CA PHE A 551 9.64 17.74 42.83
C PHE A 551 9.51 19.15 43.43
N SER A 552 10.44 19.51 44.31
CA SER A 552 10.65 20.87 44.82
C SER A 552 12.08 21.34 44.54
N TRP A 553 12.20 22.65 44.35
CA TRP A 553 13.46 23.38 44.15
C TRP A 553 13.83 24.27 45.34
N GLN A 554 13.01 24.26 46.40
CA GLN A 554 13.20 25.05 47.61
C GLN A 554 13.44 24.12 48.79
N ASP A 555 14.37 24.50 49.67
CA ASP A 555 14.63 23.79 50.92
C ASP A 555 13.56 24.21 51.96
N GLU A 556 12.47 23.44 52.07
CA GLU A 556 11.36 23.78 52.98
C GLU A 556 11.64 23.45 54.47
N ASP A 557 12.69 22.67 54.73
CA ASP A 557 13.08 22.20 56.07
C ASP A 557 14.07 23.13 56.79
N ASN A 558 14.88 23.90 56.04
CA ASN A 558 15.78 24.91 56.58
C ASN A 558 15.54 26.24 55.86
N ASN A 559 15.10 27.26 56.59
CA ASN A 559 14.91 28.64 56.11
C ASN A 559 16.23 29.34 55.67
N GLU A 560 17.28 28.60 55.31
CA GLU A 560 18.55 29.10 54.80
C GLU A 560 18.67 28.74 53.31
N ALA A 561 19.00 29.73 52.49
CA ALA A 561 19.20 29.59 51.06
C ALA A 561 20.47 28.74 50.79
N VAL A 562 20.30 27.42 50.68
CA VAL A 562 21.36 26.51 50.22
C VAL A 562 20.93 25.88 48.88
N ASP A 563 21.77 26.08 47.86
CA ASP A 563 21.71 25.54 46.49
C ASP A 563 20.30 25.44 45.86
N SER A 564 19.80 26.55 45.33
CA SER A 564 18.58 26.64 44.50
C SER A 564 18.65 25.89 43.15
N GLU A 565 19.61 24.99 42.96
CA GLU A 565 19.88 24.32 41.68
C GLU A 565 19.59 22.81 41.68
N LYS A 566 19.31 22.17 42.82
CA LYS A 566 19.21 20.70 42.90
C LYS A 566 17.78 20.21 43.17
N PRO A 567 17.25 19.26 42.35
CA PRO A 567 15.88 18.78 42.53
C PRO A 567 15.79 17.95 43.78
N ARG A 568 14.71 18.12 44.54
CA ARG A 568 14.34 17.22 45.62
C ARG A 568 13.00 16.58 45.34
N LEU A 569 12.91 15.26 45.52
CA LEU A 569 11.69 14.48 45.36
C LEU A 569 11.05 14.26 46.73
N LEU A 570 9.73 14.43 46.84
CA LEU A 570 9.00 14.08 48.06
C LEU A 570 8.84 12.56 48.17
N LEU A 571 9.28 11.99 49.30
CA LEU A 571 9.01 10.60 49.68
C LEU A 571 8.21 10.55 50.98
N LEU A 572 7.35 9.53 51.10
CA LEU A 572 6.54 9.22 52.27
C LEU A 572 7.02 7.90 52.88
N GLN A 573 7.09 7.84 54.20
CA GLN A 573 7.43 6.62 54.94
C GLN A 573 6.16 5.91 55.40
N ARG A 574 6.02 4.64 55.02
CA ARG A 574 4.88 3.79 55.40
C ARG A 574 4.80 3.65 56.92
N ALA A 575 3.60 3.82 57.45
CA ALA A 575 3.33 3.72 58.88
C ALA A 575 3.53 2.29 59.40
N SER A 576 3.83 2.17 60.70
CA SER A 576 4.00 0.88 61.38
C SER A 576 2.78 -0.06 61.32
N CYS A 577 1.58 0.48 61.09
CA CYS A 577 0.33 -0.25 60.98
C CYS A 577 -0.02 -0.71 59.55
N ASP A 578 0.80 -0.36 58.55
CA ASP A 578 0.56 -0.70 57.15
C ASP A 578 1.45 -1.89 56.68
N THR A 579 1.11 -2.49 55.55
CA THR A 579 1.92 -3.50 54.87
C THR A 579 3.32 -2.96 54.57
N ASN A 580 4.38 -3.74 54.84
CA ASN A 580 5.78 -3.34 54.68
C ASN A 580 6.13 -2.01 55.41
N PRO A 581 6.04 -1.96 56.74
CA PRO A 581 6.28 -0.75 57.51
C PRO A 581 7.72 -0.25 57.39
N GLY A 582 7.93 1.07 57.44
CA GLY A 582 9.25 1.70 57.44
C GLY A 582 9.90 1.90 56.08
N TYR A 583 9.35 1.31 55.01
CA TYR A 583 9.78 1.57 53.63
C TYR A 583 9.32 2.96 53.14
N TRP A 584 10.10 3.53 52.25
CA TRP A 584 9.85 4.83 51.61
C TRP A 584 9.30 4.66 50.19
N GLU A 585 8.28 5.44 49.86
CA GLU A 585 7.61 5.44 48.56
C GLU A 585 7.16 6.84 48.13
N VAL A 586 6.75 6.97 46.87
CA VAL A 586 6.11 8.18 46.35
C VAL A 586 4.60 8.08 46.58
N ALA A 587 3.90 9.21 46.50
CA ALA A 587 2.46 9.22 46.66
C ALA A 587 1.77 8.38 45.56
N GLY A 588 0.81 7.54 45.90
CA GLY A 588 0.04 6.79 44.92
C GLY A 588 -0.61 5.51 45.40
N GLY A 589 -1.74 5.17 44.77
CA GLY A 589 -2.54 4.00 45.11
C GLY A 589 -3.24 3.36 43.92
N GLY A 590 -4.31 2.62 44.21
CA GLY A 590 -5.10 1.89 43.22
C GLY A 590 -6.20 2.75 42.61
N VAL A 591 -6.59 2.48 41.37
CA VAL A 591 -7.78 3.11 40.79
C VAL A 591 -9.04 2.50 41.41
N GLU A 592 -9.89 3.34 42.01
CA GLU A 592 -11.11 2.93 42.71
C GLU A 592 -12.37 3.02 41.84
N LYS A 593 -13.54 2.66 42.39
CA LYS A 593 -14.82 2.67 41.68
C LYS A 593 -15.23 4.07 41.21
N GLN A 594 -14.99 5.09 42.02
CA GLN A 594 -15.31 6.48 41.66
C GLN A 594 -14.38 7.08 40.60
N ASP A 595 -13.22 6.48 40.35
CA ASP A 595 -12.20 7.06 39.48
C ASP A 595 -12.47 6.71 38.01
N GLN A 596 -12.99 7.65 37.24
CA GLN A 596 -13.20 7.45 35.80
C GLN A 596 -11.89 7.48 35.01
N LYS A 597 -10.90 8.25 35.47
CA LYS A 597 -9.61 8.48 34.78
C LYS A 597 -8.42 8.20 35.71
N PRO A 598 -7.22 7.89 35.18
CA PRO A 598 -6.01 7.85 35.98
C PRO A 598 -5.74 9.16 36.72
N ARG A 599 -6.06 10.31 36.11
CA ARG A 599 -5.94 11.63 36.75
C ARG A 599 -6.75 11.75 38.04
N THR A 600 -8.00 11.31 38.03
CA THR A 600 -8.88 11.46 39.20
C THR A 600 -8.39 10.59 40.35
N ALA A 601 -7.92 9.37 40.04
CA ALA A 601 -7.25 8.52 41.02
C ALA A 601 -5.98 9.20 41.55
N LEU A 602 -5.14 9.75 40.67
CA LEU A 602 -3.89 10.39 41.05
C LEU A 602 -4.11 11.61 41.95
N GLU A 603 -5.07 12.46 41.62
CA GLU A 603 -5.44 13.62 42.44
C GLU A 603 -5.97 13.21 43.81
N ARG A 604 -6.79 12.15 43.88
CA ARG A 604 -7.29 11.60 45.14
C ARG A 604 -6.15 11.10 46.02
N GLU A 605 -5.31 10.21 45.49
CA GLU A 605 -4.20 9.61 46.23
C GLU A 605 -3.20 10.66 46.71
N VAL A 606 -2.81 11.61 45.85
CA VAL A 606 -1.90 12.70 46.23
C VAL A 606 -2.50 13.55 47.36
N ARG A 607 -3.78 13.91 47.26
CA ARG A 607 -4.46 14.70 48.29
C ARG A 607 -4.62 13.93 49.60
N GLU A 608 -4.95 12.64 49.54
CA GLU A 608 -5.15 11.80 50.71
C GLU A 608 -3.85 11.50 51.44
N GLU A 609 -2.75 11.26 50.73
CA GLU A 609 -1.47 10.87 51.34
C GLU A 609 -0.58 12.06 51.73
N THR A 610 -0.64 13.15 50.97
CA THR A 610 0.25 14.33 51.16
C THR A 610 -0.48 15.61 51.57
N GLY A 611 -1.81 15.66 51.45
CA GLY A 611 -2.58 16.90 51.65
C GLY A 611 -2.40 17.95 50.56
N LEU A 612 -1.61 17.68 49.53
CA LEU A 612 -1.31 18.60 48.43
C LEU A 612 -2.35 18.47 47.31
N GLN A 613 -2.64 19.57 46.63
CA GLN A 613 -3.57 19.58 45.49
C GLN A 613 -2.81 19.49 44.17
N LEU A 614 -3.21 18.55 43.31
CA LEU A 614 -2.62 18.37 41.98
C LEU A 614 -2.96 19.58 41.08
N SER A 615 -1.94 20.32 40.64
CA SER A 615 -2.11 21.43 39.70
C SER A 615 -2.08 20.93 38.25
N ARG A 616 -1.00 20.25 37.86
CA ARG A 616 -0.86 19.66 36.52
C ARG A 616 0.02 18.42 36.51
N VAL A 617 -0.25 17.53 35.57
CA VAL A 617 0.65 16.43 35.23
C VAL A 617 1.64 16.94 34.18
N THR A 618 2.94 16.89 34.48
CA THR A 618 3.96 17.44 33.57
C THR A 618 4.46 16.38 32.60
N HIS A 619 4.85 15.20 33.09
CA HIS A 619 5.42 14.15 32.26
C HIS A 619 4.94 12.77 32.71
N PRO A 620 4.43 11.92 31.80
CA PRO A 620 4.29 10.50 32.09
C PRO A 620 5.67 9.83 32.18
N LEU A 621 5.83 8.91 33.11
CA LEU A 621 6.97 8.01 33.21
C LEU A 621 6.61 6.64 32.59
N PRO A 622 7.58 5.78 32.24
CA PRO A 622 7.30 4.48 31.62
C PRO A 622 6.34 3.62 32.45
N ILE A 623 5.31 3.07 31.79
CA ILE A 623 4.31 2.21 32.43
C ILE A 623 5.01 0.95 32.97
N ARG A 624 4.63 0.54 34.18
CA ARG A 624 5.21 -0.63 34.85
C ARG A 624 4.21 -1.76 34.91
N ILE A 625 4.66 -2.98 34.62
CA ILE A 625 3.85 -4.20 34.77
C ILE A 625 4.56 -5.11 35.77
N TRP A 626 3.81 -5.64 36.73
CA TRP A 626 4.33 -6.68 37.62
C TRP A 626 3.22 -7.66 38.00
N THR A 627 3.62 -8.82 38.51
CA THR A 627 2.68 -9.81 39.05
C THR A 627 3.00 -10.03 40.52
N GLN A 628 1.99 -10.04 41.38
CA GLN A 628 2.14 -10.30 42.80
C GLN A 628 1.22 -11.45 43.22
N LEU A 629 1.75 -12.36 44.03
CA LEU A 629 0.95 -13.41 44.65
C LEU A 629 0.20 -12.82 45.84
N LYS A 630 -1.13 -12.81 45.79
CA LYS A 630 -2.01 -12.48 46.91
C LYS A 630 -2.99 -13.61 47.11
N GLU A 631 -3.14 -14.07 48.36
CA GLU A 631 -4.12 -15.10 48.74
C GLU A 631 -4.06 -16.38 47.87
N GLY A 632 -2.86 -16.78 47.45
CA GLY A 632 -2.65 -17.97 46.62
C GLY A 632 -2.98 -17.80 45.12
N LYS A 633 -3.37 -16.60 44.67
CA LYS A 633 -3.60 -16.27 43.25
C LYS A 633 -2.61 -15.22 42.75
N TRP A 634 -2.20 -15.36 41.49
CA TRP A 634 -1.35 -14.38 40.82
C TRP A 634 -2.20 -13.23 40.29
N HIS A 635 -1.93 -12.02 40.78
CA HIS A 635 -2.57 -10.78 40.33
C HIS A 635 -1.58 -9.96 39.50
N LYS A 636 -1.99 -9.54 38.30
CA LYS A 636 -1.21 -8.65 37.44
C LYS A 636 -1.57 -7.19 37.71
N TYR A 637 -0.56 -6.33 37.74
CA TYR A 637 -0.70 -4.91 38.01
C TYR A 637 -0.11 -4.08 36.88
N VAL A 638 -0.72 -2.92 36.62
CA VAL A 638 -0.22 -1.88 35.72
C VAL A 638 -0.06 -0.60 36.52
N GLY A 639 1.17 -0.10 36.62
CA GLY A 639 1.51 1.15 37.29
C GLY A 639 1.69 2.27 36.29
N LEU A 640 1.00 3.38 36.53
CA LEU A 640 1.04 4.61 35.74
C LEU A 640 1.76 5.70 36.56
N PRO A 641 3.10 5.79 36.45
CA PRO A 641 3.87 6.82 37.14
C PRO A 641 3.83 8.15 36.38
N TYR A 642 3.64 9.25 37.09
CA TYR A 642 3.57 10.61 36.55
C TYR A 642 4.43 11.57 37.35
N ILE A 643 5.19 12.42 36.68
CA ILE A 643 5.76 13.63 37.27
C ILE A 643 4.65 14.67 37.33
N ILE A 644 4.46 15.26 38.50
CA ILE A 644 3.34 16.16 38.78
C ILE A 644 3.80 17.44 39.45
N GLU A 645 3.05 18.50 39.21
CA GLU A 645 3.13 19.76 39.94
C GLU A 645 1.91 19.92 40.83
N VAL A 646 2.14 20.46 42.01
CA VAL A 646 1.17 20.63 43.09
C VAL A 646 1.11 22.10 43.48
N GLU A 647 0.00 22.52 44.09
CA GLU A 647 -0.12 23.87 44.65
C GLU A 647 0.85 24.07 45.83
N ALA A 648 1.48 25.24 45.89
CA ALA A 648 2.51 25.58 46.89
C ALA A 648 1.94 25.54 48.31
N SER A 649 2.16 24.43 49.00
CA SER A 649 1.71 24.16 50.36
C SER A 649 2.61 23.10 51.00
N LYS A 650 2.77 23.15 52.32
CA LYS A 650 3.59 22.15 53.03
C LYS A 650 2.89 20.79 53.06
N PRO A 651 3.59 19.69 52.74
CA PRO A 651 3.01 18.36 52.78
C PRO A 651 2.57 17.98 54.21
N ARG A 652 1.41 17.33 54.30
CA ARG A 652 0.86 16.76 55.53
C ARG A 652 0.57 15.29 55.30
N THR A 653 1.29 14.43 56.01
CA THR A 653 1.11 12.97 55.91
C THR A 653 -0.18 12.53 56.57
N ASN A 654 -0.89 11.59 55.94
CA ASN A 654 -2.00 10.89 56.58
C ASN A 654 -1.46 9.88 57.59
N SER A 655 -1.68 10.14 58.89
CA SER A 655 -1.16 9.33 59.99
C SER A 655 -1.65 7.89 60.04
N GLN A 656 -2.68 7.53 59.26
CA GLN A 656 -3.17 6.15 59.15
C GLN A 656 -2.34 5.30 58.16
N GLN A 657 -1.68 5.93 57.19
CA GLN A 657 -0.94 5.24 56.11
C GLN A 657 0.56 5.59 56.12
N HIS A 658 0.91 6.82 56.48
CA HIS A 658 2.29 7.31 56.49
C HIS A 658 2.64 7.99 57.82
N GLN A 659 3.85 7.75 58.30
CA GLN A 659 4.33 8.24 59.60
C GLN A 659 5.34 9.39 59.49
N ALA A 660 5.94 9.59 58.32
CA ALA A 660 6.92 10.65 58.05
C ALA A 660 6.98 10.97 56.55
N PHE A 661 7.55 12.13 56.21
CA PHE A 661 7.92 12.49 54.84
C PHE A 661 9.35 13.04 54.80
N ALA A 662 9.98 13.03 53.62
CA ALA A 662 11.31 13.59 53.41
C ALA A 662 11.45 14.12 51.98
N TRP A 663 12.10 15.27 51.83
CA TRP A 663 12.57 15.79 50.55
C TRP A 663 13.96 15.25 50.25
N VAL A 664 14.08 14.39 49.24
CA VAL A 664 15.32 13.64 48.98
C VAL A 664 15.99 14.05 47.68
N THR A 665 17.32 14.05 47.67
CA THR A 665 18.13 14.30 46.48
C THR A 665 18.44 13.00 45.72
N GLU A 666 18.82 13.10 44.44
CA GLU A 666 19.22 11.94 43.64
C GLU A 666 20.41 11.18 44.25
N ALA A 667 21.38 11.91 44.82
CA ALA A 667 22.56 11.32 45.47
C ALA A 667 22.16 10.47 46.69
N GLU A 668 21.23 10.94 47.53
CA GLU A 668 20.76 10.19 48.69
C GLU A 668 19.99 8.92 48.31
N VAL A 669 19.27 8.96 47.18
CA VAL A 669 18.59 7.77 46.63
C VAL A 669 19.62 6.77 46.08
N LEU A 670 20.67 7.25 45.40
CA LEU A 670 21.78 6.41 44.91
C LEU A 670 22.51 5.72 46.05
N ASP A 671 22.86 6.46 47.10
CA ASP A 671 23.57 5.98 48.29
C ASP A 671 22.72 5.03 49.15
N GLY A 672 21.41 4.93 48.89
CA GLY A 672 20.52 4.01 49.59
C GLY A 672 20.16 4.46 51.01
N LYS A 673 20.24 5.76 51.30
CA LYS A 673 19.86 6.36 52.59
C LYS A 673 18.42 6.05 53.00
N TYR A 674 17.53 5.88 52.00
CA TYR A 674 16.11 5.57 52.18
C TYR A 674 15.81 4.16 51.67
N GLN A 675 15.27 3.30 52.54
CA GLN A 675 14.95 1.92 52.20
C GLN A 675 13.65 1.86 51.37
N MET A 676 13.76 1.42 50.11
CA MET A 676 12.64 1.38 49.16
C MET A 676 12.23 -0.06 48.82
N PHE A 677 10.95 -0.24 48.47
CA PHE A 677 10.42 -1.55 48.12
C PHE A 677 10.55 -1.82 46.61
N GLY A 678 11.03 -3.01 46.23
CA GLY A 678 11.15 -3.45 44.83
C GLY A 678 11.95 -2.48 43.95
N ASN A 679 11.53 -2.29 42.69
CA ASN A 679 12.25 -1.40 41.75
C ASN A 679 11.79 0.07 41.84
N HIS A 680 11.26 0.52 42.98
CA HIS A 680 10.89 1.94 43.17
C HIS A 680 12.12 2.86 42.96
N LYS A 681 13.29 2.45 43.47
CA LYS A 681 14.57 3.16 43.28
C LYS A 681 14.86 3.47 41.81
N GLU A 682 14.72 2.49 40.93
CA GLU A 682 15.03 2.66 39.50
C GLU A 682 14.07 3.65 38.81
N THR A 683 12.80 3.66 39.22
CA THR A 683 11.80 4.58 38.63
C THR A 683 12.01 6.00 39.12
N ILE A 684 12.39 6.17 40.38
CA ILE A 684 12.78 7.46 40.97
C ILE A 684 13.99 8.04 40.24
N LEU A 685 15.04 7.26 40.01
CA LEU A 685 16.22 7.72 39.27
C LEU A 685 15.87 8.12 37.82
N LYS A 686 14.96 7.39 37.17
CA LYS A 686 14.42 7.77 35.86
C LYS A 686 13.66 9.11 35.92
N ALA A 687 12.89 9.37 36.99
CA ALA A 687 12.20 10.65 37.19
C ALA A 687 13.20 11.82 37.34
N PHE A 688 14.26 11.65 38.13
CA PHE A 688 15.35 12.63 38.24
C PHE A 688 16.02 12.91 36.88
N ALA A 689 16.28 11.87 36.09
CA ALA A 689 16.86 12.02 34.76
C ALA A 689 15.95 12.79 33.78
N VAL A 690 14.63 12.62 33.87
CA VAL A 690 13.66 13.37 33.06
C VAL A 690 13.66 14.84 33.45
N ILE A 691 13.60 15.14 34.76
CA ILE A 691 13.64 16.53 35.25
C ILE A 691 14.92 17.22 34.81
N LYS A 692 16.09 16.60 34.99
CA LYS A 692 17.39 17.17 34.59
C LYS A 692 17.50 17.49 33.11
N ARG A 693 16.87 16.70 32.23
CA ARG A 693 16.86 16.95 30.79
C ARG A 693 15.91 18.07 30.37
N GLY A 694 14.89 18.37 31.17
CA GLY A 694 13.95 19.47 30.93
C GLY A 694 14.40 20.81 31.52
N SER A 695 15.48 20.84 32.31
CA SER A 695 16.06 22.04 32.93
C SER A 695 17.24 22.65 32.16
N VAL A 696 17.58 22.11 30.98
CA VAL A 696 18.66 22.59 30.09
C VAL A 696 18.09 23.31 28.89
#